data_AF-A0A165BRL8-F1
#
_entry.id   AF-A0A165BRL8-F1
#
_cell.length_a   1.000
_cell.length_b   1.000
_cell.length_c   1.000
_cell.angle_alpha   90.00
_cell.angle_beta   90.00
_cell.angle_gamma   90.00
#
_symmetry.space_group_name_H-M   'P 1'
#
loop_
_entity.id
_entity.type
_entity.pdbx_description
1 polymer ?
#
loop_
_entity_poly.entity_id
_entity_poly.type
_entity_poly.pdbx_seq_one_letter_code
_entity_poly.pdbx_strand_id
1 'polypeptide(L)'
;GLISSPNHTSETQTAEWKSFFTRLKEIWNKCPLGTHAPMAMHHFTRLIRGMNSDHAADQHKTARLIMEWCQATDREARGNDILVSLPPTELLAVLCENLPRHIDRIGGAAVYQLMSAEERQAVYDEMYRELSIKLGQEAFEQLPASVKRAVDLFVWCGCCMHKDLNATKGGNVSLMAFWAAAGIPGPAKLMNKEQVAASASSDSEAVLRSELAAGAGGVKLAMLCGLLFKNKSDKLGQHESFRIFFESRVGRILAYPGTSNNRFQSYLVAAGILIYHLDGIRDFMEQVRLTKDKSAEFSNLEKNIVTGLTDIPTLTELAAIALYAEAISYPYMREVRGPQRTESNALNLGPLHEKLIQHCKDIIANPDLLLSPDAPSNYAAGALDGNQWEHPEIVFAVHQRMHEYPHLRGALVAFFKGALEVWERFAAEYRTGGVIDTLSDSERADIFMPNTNDACEGAVGDGRQDMRANGNITLATHNAKSMMRLNGTDEFIETLSDDVLAHFRREARVEDAMGLARQERARHTEERLRVQRERREKEEKQKAAQDALNRRLDSVELCLEIDTMRGWTNNKIDDQLDWHRRWHRQRCGKKCPDTHQIPLKASVKNKQLKLEALTAAVEYYRSSGAACDPGVGSATETPEETSASVRDDFLTSEMTLDDLVMYG
;
A
#
# COMPACT_ATOMS: atom_id res chain seq x y z
N GLY A 1 13.18 12.65 14.19
CA GLY A 1 11.86 13.26 14.41
C GLY A 1 10.92 12.84 13.30
N LEU A 2 9.64 13.19 13.40
CA LEU A 2 8.58 12.87 12.45
C LEU A 2 8.34 14.03 11.48
N ILE A 3 8.16 13.74 10.19
CA ILE A 3 7.78 14.73 9.17
C ILE A 3 6.37 14.38 8.68
N SER A 4 5.51 15.40 8.57
CA SER A 4 4.13 15.25 8.09
C SER A 4 4.00 15.77 6.67
N SER A 5 3.95 14.86 5.71
CA SER A 5 3.80 15.21 4.29
C SER A 5 2.33 15.48 3.92
N PRO A 6 2.02 16.46 3.06
CA PRO A 6 0.65 16.74 2.64
C PRO A 6 0.08 15.65 1.73
N ASN A 7 0.94 14.89 1.04
CA ASN A 7 0.58 13.71 0.28
C ASN A 7 1.74 12.69 0.27
N HIS A 8 1.47 11.49 -0.24
CA HIS A 8 2.43 10.37 -0.27
C HIS A 8 3.21 10.25 -1.58
N THR A 9 3.28 11.31 -2.41
CA THR A 9 4.05 11.24 -3.67
C THR A 9 5.55 11.29 -3.41
N SER A 10 6.32 10.54 -4.21
CA SER A 10 7.78 10.50 -4.10
C SER A 10 8.43 11.87 -4.26
N GLU A 11 7.89 12.70 -5.16
CA GLU A 11 8.35 14.07 -5.38
C GLU A 11 8.16 14.94 -4.14
N THR A 12 7.00 14.84 -3.48
CA THR A 12 6.72 15.62 -2.28
C THR A 12 7.64 15.19 -1.13
N GLN A 13 7.79 13.88 -0.90
CA GLN A 13 8.70 13.36 0.12
C GLN A 13 10.15 13.78 -0.14
N THR A 14 10.62 13.69 -1.39
CA THR A 14 11.97 14.12 -1.78
C THR A 14 12.16 15.62 -1.57
N ALA A 15 11.18 16.44 -1.93
CA ALA A 15 11.22 17.88 -1.73
C ALA A 15 11.28 18.25 -0.24
N GLU A 16 10.61 17.49 0.62
CA GLU A 16 10.66 17.67 2.08
C GLU A 16 12.04 17.34 2.65
N TRP A 17 12.67 16.25 2.20
CA TRP A 17 14.06 15.96 2.55
C TRP A 17 15.01 17.10 2.13
N LYS A 18 14.88 17.57 0.89
CA LYS A 18 15.69 18.70 0.37
C LYS A 18 15.47 19.97 1.19
N SER A 19 14.21 20.29 1.50
CA SER A 19 13.84 21.45 2.31
C SER A 19 14.40 21.36 3.73
N PHE A 20 14.28 20.19 4.36
CA PHE A 20 14.80 19.94 5.70
C PHE A 20 16.31 20.17 5.78
N PHE A 21 17.11 19.56 4.89
CA PHE A 21 18.55 19.76 4.88
C PHE A 21 18.97 21.17 4.46
N THR A 22 18.22 21.80 3.55
CA THR A 22 18.45 23.22 3.18
C THR A 22 18.29 24.12 4.39
N ARG A 23 17.24 23.91 5.19
CA ARG A 23 17.01 24.66 6.42
C ARG A 23 18.12 24.42 7.45
N LEU A 24 18.58 23.19 7.65
CA LEU A 24 19.70 22.90 8.54
C LEU A 24 20.98 23.61 8.10
N LYS A 25 21.29 23.58 6.80
CA LYS A 25 22.42 24.29 6.19
C LYS A 25 22.33 25.80 6.46
N GLU A 26 21.17 26.40 6.23
CA GLU A 26 20.97 27.84 6.43
C GLU A 26 21.12 28.26 7.89
N ILE A 27 20.57 27.49 8.83
CA ILE A 27 20.71 27.76 10.27
C ILE A 27 22.18 27.66 10.68
N TRP A 28 22.89 26.60 10.23
CA TRP A 28 24.31 26.43 10.53
C TRP A 28 25.15 27.58 9.99
N ASN A 29 25.01 27.92 8.71
CA ASN A 29 25.86 28.92 8.05
C ASN A 29 25.64 30.35 8.60
N LYS A 30 24.49 30.62 9.22
CA LYS A 30 24.21 31.90 9.91
C LYS A 30 24.74 31.94 11.35
N CYS A 31 25.02 30.79 11.95
CA CYS A 31 25.56 30.68 13.30
C CYS A 31 27.04 31.11 13.35
N PRO A 32 27.52 31.73 14.44
CA PRO A 32 28.95 32.07 14.59
C PRO A 32 29.91 30.90 14.38
N LEU A 33 29.48 29.66 14.70
CA LEU A 33 30.28 28.46 14.41
C LEU A 33 30.39 28.19 12.90
N GLY A 34 29.28 28.31 12.18
CA GLY A 34 29.23 28.02 10.75
C GLY A 34 29.80 29.12 9.88
N THR A 35 29.94 30.36 10.36
CA THR A 35 30.64 31.41 9.59
C THR A 35 32.12 31.09 9.38
N HIS A 36 32.74 30.35 10.29
CA HIS A 36 34.13 29.91 10.17
C HIS A 36 34.29 28.56 9.44
N ALA A 37 33.21 27.77 9.38
CA ALA A 37 33.18 26.46 8.73
C ALA A 37 31.81 26.25 8.04
N PRO A 38 31.57 26.93 6.90
CA PRO A 38 30.29 26.86 6.23
C PRO A 38 30.05 25.46 5.64
N MET A 39 28.81 25.01 5.70
CA MET A 39 28.38 23.77 5.08
C MET A 39 27.72 24.01 3.73
N ALA A 40 28.07 23.15 2.77
CA ALA A 40 27.38 23.02 1.50
C ALA A 40 26.52 21.74 1.49
N MET A 41 25.59 21.65 0.53
CA MET A 41 24.66 20.50 0.46
C MET A 41 25.37 19.15 0.33
N HIS A 42 26.48 19.11 -0.42
CA HIS A 42 27.25 17.88 -0.62
C HIS A 42 27.85 17.31 0.69
N HIS A 43 28.04 18.14 1.73
CA HIS A 43 28.48 17.66 3.04
C HIS A 43 27.44 16.80 3.75
N PHE A 44 26.15 17.06 3.50
CA PHE A 44 25.05 16.27 4.05
C PHE A 44 24.77 15.04 3.20
N THR A 45 24.66 15.22 1.88
CA THR A 45 24.28 14.13 0.99
C THR A 45 25.33 13.03 0.90
N ARG A 46 26.62 13.34 1.07
CA ARG A 46 27.68 12.30 1.17
C ARG A 46 27.51 11.35 2.36
N LEU A 47 26.78 11.77 3.40
CA LEU A 47 26.47 10.93 4.56
C LEU A 47 25.29 9.99 4.30
N ILE A 48 24.51 10.24 3.25
CA ILE A 48 23.36 9.41 2.89
C ILE A 48 23.87 8.23 2.05
N ARG A 49 24.11 7.10 2.72
CA ARG A 49 24.58 5.85 2.09
C ARG A 49 23.46 4.91 1.65
N GLY A 50 22.22 5.26 1.96
CA GLY A 50 21.07 4.45 1.57
C GLY A 50 19.77 4.87 2.21
N MET A 51 18.72 4.09 1.93
CA MET A 51 17.36 4.30 2.42
C MET A 51 16.70 2.97 2.77
N ASN A 52 16.08 2.91 3.95
CA ASN A 52 15.20 1.82 4.35
C ASN A 52 13.74 2.32 4.32
N SER A 53 12.84 1.52 3.75
CA SER A 53 11.43 1.92 3.60
C SER A 53 10.52 0.70 3.43
N ASP A 54 9.22 0.95 3.32
CA ASP A 54 8.27 -0.06 2.91
C ASP A 54 8.45 -0.44 1.43
N HIS A 55 7.92 -1.59 1.04
CA HIS A 55 7.94 -2.10 -0.34
C HIS A 55 6.80 -1.51 -1.17
N ALA A 56 6.77 -0.18 -1.31
CA ALA A 56 5.79 0.53 -2.12
C ALA A 56 6.47 1.23 -3.31
N ALA A 57 5.76 1.33 -4.44
CA ALA A 57 6.32 1.85 -5.68
C ALA A 57 6.77 3.32 -5.56
N ASP A 58 6.03 4.12 -4.79
CA ASP A 58 6.40 5.49 -4.43
C ASP A 58 7.70 5.51 -3.60
N GLN A 59 7.88 4.59 -2.65
CA GLN A 59 9.10 4.52 -1.83
C GLN A 59 10.35 4.14 -2.64
N HIS A 60 10.23 3.19 -3.58
CA HIS A 60 11.31 2.88 -4.51
C HIS A 60 11.71 4.11 -5.36
N LYS A 61 10.73 4.89 -5.81
CA LYS A 61 10.98 6.11 -6.55
C LYS A 61 11.58 7.20 -5.65
N THR A 62 11.15 7.34 -4.40
CA THR A 62 11.77 8.25 -3.42
C THR A 62 13.24 7.91 -3.22
N ALA A 63 13.58 6.64 -2.99
CA ALA A 63 14.96 6.19 -2.82
C ALA A 63 15.83 6.55 -4.03
N ARG A 64 15.30 6.36 -5.25
CA ARG A 64 15.99 6.75 -6.50
C ARG A 64 16.21 8.27 -6.58
N LEU A 65 15.18 9.06 -6.29
CA LEU A 65 15.28 10.53 -6.33
C LEU A 65 16.28 11.08 -5.30
N ILE A 66 16.39 10.44 -4.13
CA ILE A 66 17.39 10.77 -3.11
C ILE A 66 18.80 10.38 -3.59
N MET A 67 18.98 9.19 -4.18
CA MET A 67 20.26 8.78 -4.78
C MET A 67 20.71 9.76 -5.87
N GLU A 68 19.82 10.09 -6.82
CA GLU A 68 20.09 11.06 -7.90
C GLU A 68 20.44 12.44 -7.33
N TRP A 69 19.77 12.85 -6.26
CA TRP A 69 20.10 14.09 -5.56
C TRP A 69 21.50 14.06 -4.95
N CYS A 70 21.89 12.95 -4.30
CA CYS A 70 23.23 12.79 -3.74
C CYS A 70 24.31 12.91 -4.81
N GLN A 71 24.14 12.19 -5.93
CA GLN A 71 25.03 12.24 -7.08
C GLN A 71 25.13 13.65 -7.68
N ALA A 72 23.99 14.31 -7.89
CA ALA A 72 23.96 15.66 -8.45
C ALA A 72 24.70 16.67 -7.56
N THR A 73 24.53 16.59 -6.23
CA THR A 73 25.23 17.50 -5.31
C THR A 73 26.73 17.26 -5.22
N ASP A 74 27.20 16.01 -5.29
CA ASP A 74 28.64 15.71 -5.36
C ASP A 74 29.24 16.25 -6.67
N ARG A 75 28.53 16.10 -7.80
CA ARG A 75 29.00 16.57 -9.11
C ARG A 75 29.05 18.08 -9.15
N GLU A 76 28.00 18.73 -8.68
CA GLU A 76 27.96 20.18 -8.55
C GLU A 76 29.14 20.69 -7.70
N ALA A 77 29.46 20.02 -6.58
CA ALA A 77 30.60 20.40 -5.74
C ALA A 77 31.94 20.27 -6.46
N ARG A 78 32.21 19.14 -7.13
CA ARG A 78 33.46 18.93 -7.89
C ARG A 78 33.65 19.95 -9.00
N GLY A 79 32.59 20.29 -9.72
CA GLY A 79 32.67 21.31 -10.77
C GLY A 79 32.87 22.71 -10.20
N ASN A 80 32.25 23.03 -9.07
CA ASN A 80 32.50 24.28 -8.37
C ASN A 80 33.98 24.40 -7.96
N ASP A 81 34.58 23.32 -7.43
CA ASP A 81 36.00 23.31 -7.07
C ASP A 81 36.90 23.59 -8.29
N ILE A 82 36.54 23.05 -9.46
CA ILE A 82 37.24 23.33 -10.72
C ILE A 82 37.08 24.81 -11.09
N LEU A 83 35.85 25.32 -11.16
CA LEU A 83 35.57 26.69 -11.58
C LEU A 83 36.23 27.73 -10.68
N VAL A 84 36.23 27.51 -9.37
CA VAL A 84 36.88 28.40 -8.38
C VAL A 84 38.41 28.36 -8.52
N SER A 85 38.97 27.25 -8.98
CA SER A 85 40.42 27.09 -9.17
C SER A 85 40.92 27.67 -10.50
N LEU A 86 40.03 28.02 -11.43
CA LEU A 86 40.42 28.59 -12.72
C LEU A 86 40.99 30.01 -12.56
N PRO A 87 42.01 30.39 -13.36
CA PRO A 87 42.42 31.78 -13.50
C PRO A 87 41.24 32.66 -13.95
N PRO A 88 41.14 33.93 -13.51
CA PRO A 88 40.01 34.80 -13.83
C PRO A 88 39.71 34.93 -15.34
N THR A 89 40.74 34.91 -16.18
CA THR A 89 40.62 34.99 -17.64
C THR A 89 40.01 33.72 -18.25
N GLU A 90 40.36 32.55 -17.71
CA GLU A 90 39.83 31.27 -18.17
C GLU A 90 38.39 31.08 -17.68
N LEU A 91 38.13 31.41 -16.42
CA LEU A 91 36.76 31.42 -15.88
C LEU A 91 35.85 32.32 -16.72
N LEU A 92 36.30 33.55 -17.04
CA LEU A 92 35.53 34.45 -17.89
C LEU A 92 35.26 33.85 -19.28
N ALA A 93 36.27 33.23 -19.91
CA ALA A 93 36.12 32.58 -21.21
C ALA A 93 35.07 31.46 -21.17
N VAL A 94 35.12 30.59 -20.15
CA VAL A 94 34.17 29.48 -19.98
C VAL A 94 32.75 30.01 -19.75
N LEU A 95 32.58 31.04 -18.91
CA LEU A 95 31.26 31.65 -18.66
C LEU A 95 30.70 32.31 -19.93
N CYS A 96 31.54 33.04 -20.68
CA CYS A 96 31.16 33.68 -21.94
C CYS A 96 30.78 32.66 -23.03
N GLU A 97 31.36 31.45 -23.02
CA GLU A 97 30.99 30.39 -23.96
C GLU A 97 29.63 29.76 -23.64
N ASN A 98 29.25 29.67 -22.35
CA ASN A 98 28.05 28.94 -21.92
C ASN A 98 26.81 29.82 -21.71
N LEU A 99 26.99 31.09 -21.34
CA LEU A 99 25.88 32.03 -21.11
C LEU A 99 25.00 32.26 -22.36
N PRO A 100 25.54 32.41 -23.59
CA PRO A 100 24.71 32.62 -24.78
C PRO A 100 23.66 31.53 -25.00
N ARG A 101 23.99 30.26 -24.75
CA ARG A 101 23.04 29.14 -24.89
C ARG A 101 21.84 29.27 -23.94
N HIS A 102 22.07 29.78 -22.73
CA HIS A 102 21.01 29.98 -21.74
C HIS A 102 20.16 31.21 -22.07
N ILE A 103 20.79 32.27 -22.57
CA ILE A 103 20.10 33.45 -23.11
C ILE A 103 19.21 33.06 -24.31
N ASP A 104 19.67 32.16 -25.19
CA ASP A 104 18.86 31.70 -26.33
C ASP A 104 17.64 30.88 -25.88
N ARG A 105 17.78 30.03 -24.85
CA ARG A 105 16.67 29.22 -24.29
C ARG A 105 15.50 30.07 -23.78
N ILE A 106 15.77 31.27 -23.29
CA ILE A 106 14.75 32.20 -22.76
C ILE A 106 14.21 33.18 -23.82
N GLY A 107 14.57 33.01 -25.10
CA GLY A 107 14.10 33.85 -26.20
C GLY A 107 15.11 34.88 -26.72
N GLY A 108 16.38 34.76 -26.35
CA GLY A 108 17.49 35.54 -26.89
C GLY A 108 17.80 36.82 -26.13
N ALA A 109 18.84 37.53 -26.59
CA ALA A 109 19.43 38.67 -25.88
C ALA A 109 18.45 39.83 -25.61
N ALA A 110 17.45 40.04 -26.49
CA ALA A 110 16.44 41.07 -26.29
C ALA A 110 15.55 40.81 -25.07
N VAL A 111 15.18 39.55 -24.84
CA VAL A 111 14.41 39.15 -23.64
C VAL A 111 15.28 39.29 -22.40
N TYR A 112 16.52 38.80 -22.45
CA TYR A 112 17.47 38.88 -21.33
C TYR A 112 17.74 40.32 -20.87
N GLN A 113 17.82 41.28 -21.80
CA GLN A 113 18.03 42.69 -21.46
C GLN A 113 16.82 43.37 -20.78
N LEU A 114 15.61 42.85 -21.01
CA LEU A 114 14.38 43.36 -20.41
C LEU A 114 14.09 42.76 -19.02
N MET A 115 14.80 41.70 -18.63
CA MET A 115 14.67 41.05 -17.33
C MET A 115 15.22 41.90 -16.19
N SER A 116 14.66 41.73 -14.99
CA SER A 116 15.16 42.36 -13.76
C SER A 116 16.58 41.88 -13.43
N ALA A 117 17.22 42.52 -12.44
CA ALA A 117 18.52 42.06 -11.96
C ALA A 117 18.44 40.65 -11.35
N GLU A 118 17.38 40.39 -10.58
CA GLU A 118 17.10 39.10 -9.94
C GLU A 118 16.86 38.00 -10.98
N GLU A 119 16.07 38.30 -12.02
CA GLU A 119 15.79 37.38 -13.10
C GLU A 119 17.06 37.03 -13.90
N ARG A 120 17.90 38.03 -14.20
CA ARG A 120 19.19 37.80 -14.88
C ARG A 120 20.17 37.01 -14.00
N GLN A 121 20.15 37.23 -12.69
CA GLN A 121 20.93 36.45 -11.74
C GLN A 121 20.47 34.99 -11.72
N ALA A 122 19.16 34.73 -11.74
CA ALA A 122 18.63 33.38 -11.79
C ALA A 122 19.08 32.62 -13.04
N VAL A 123 19.09 33.27 -14.21
CA VAL A 123 19.62 32.68 -15.45
C VAL A 123 21.12 32.39 -15.33
N TYR A 124 21.89 33.29 -14.71
CA TYR A 124 23.31 33.06 -14.46
C TYR A 124 23.54 31.88 -13.51
N ASP A 125 22.79 31.82 -12.41
CA ASP A 125 22.90 30.76 -11.40
C ASP A 125 22.54 29.39 -11.99
N GLU A 126 21.51 29.32 -12.84
CA GLU A 126 21.14 28.11 -13.57
C GLU A 126 22.26 27.66 -14.52
N MET A 127 22.81 28.59 -15.32
CA MET A 127 23.92 28.30 -16.21
C MET A 127 25.17 27.83 -15.46
N TYR A 128 25.53 28.54 -14.39
CA TYR A 128 26.68 28.20 -13.56
C TYR A 128 26.50 26.81 -12.96
N ARG A 129 25.30 26.49 -12.47
CA ARG A 129 24.99 25.17 -11.91
C ARG A 129 25.06 24.05 -12.96
N GLU A 130 24.47 24.23 -14.13
CA GLU A 130 24.55 23.25 -15.24
C GLU A 130 26.02 22.99 -15.62
N LEU A 131 26.81 24.06 -15.73
CA LEU A 131 28.23 23.99 -16.03
C LEU A 131 29.01 23.26 -14.94
N SER A 132 28.76 23.56 -13.66
CA SER A 132 29.38 22.87 -12.52
C SER A 132 29.05 21.39 -12.52
N ILE A 133 27.80 21.00 -12.74
CA ILE A 133 27.42 19.57 -12.80
C ILE A 133 28.16 18.88 -13.95
N LYS A 134 28.26 19.53 -15.12
CA LYS A 134 28.98 18.98 -16.28
C LYS A 134 30.46 18.76 -15.98
N LEU A 135 31.18 19.80 -15.53
CA LEU A 135 32.61 19.70 -15.21
C LEU A 135 32.87 18.71 -14.08
N GLY A 136 31.98 18.68 -13.07
CA GLY A 136 32.07 17.73 -11.99
C GLY A 136 31.81 16.29 -12.40
N GLN A 137 30.96 16.06 -13.40
CA GLN A 137 30.76 14.74 -14.00
C GLN A 137 32.03 14.28 -14.74
N GLU A 138 32.66 15.16 -15.53
CA GLU A 138 33.94 14.89 -16.19
C GLU A 138 35.04 14.57 -15.16
N ALA A 139 35.10 15.34 -14.07
CA ALA A 139 36.02 15.10 -12.96
C ALA A 139 35.76 13.76 -12.25
N PHE A 140 34.49 13.44 -12.02
CA PHE A 140 34.08 12.16 -11.45
C PHE A 140 34.50 10.99 -12.36
N GLU A 141 34.35 11.12 -13.67
CA GLU A 141 34.72 10.09 -14.65
C GLU A 141 36.22 9.81 -14.70
N GLN A 142 37.05 10.74 -14.26
CA GLN A 142 38.51 10.54 -14.15
C GLN A 142 38.92 9.82 -12.86
N LEU A 143 38.01 9.65 -11.89
CA LEU A 143 38.32 8.98 -10.63
C LEU A 143 38.60 7.47 -10.82
N PRO A 144 39.46 6.87 -9.97
CA PRO A 144 39.60 5.43 -9.90
C PRO A 144 38.27 4.74 -9.59
N ALA A 145 38.07 3.53 -10.11
CA ALA A 145 36.82 2.78 -9.96
C ALA A 145 36.39 2.57 -8.49
N SER A 146 37.36 2.34 -7.59
CA SER A 146 37.10 2.20 -6.15
C SER A 146 36.54 3.48 -5.53
N VAL A 147 37.04 4.65 -5.95
CA VAL A 147 36.58 5.95 -5.46
C VAL A 147 35.21 6.28 -6.03
N LYS A 148 34.98 6.01 -7.33
CA LYS A 148 33.65 6.16 -7.95
C LYS A 148 32.61 5.35 -7.20
N ARG A 149 32.92 4.08 -6.92
CA ARG A 149 32.06 3.19 -6.14
C ARG A 149 31.81 3.75 -4.76
N ALA A 150 32.85 4.18 -4.04
CA ALA A 150 32.68 4.74 -2.71
C ALA A 150 31.79 5.99 -2.71
N VAL A 151 31.89 6.86 -3.72
CA VAL A 151 31.08 8.09 -3.82
C VAL A 151 29.62 7.79 -4.19
N ASP A 152 29.39 6.87 -5.13
CA ASP A 152 28.05 6.58 -5.65
C ASP A 152 27.33 5.44 -4.92
N LEU A 153 27.97 4.82 -3.93
CA LEU A 153 27.36 3.74 -3.17
C LEU A 153 26.12 4.25 -2.45
N PHE A 154 24.97 3.76 -2.92
CA PHE A 154 23.67 3.99 -2.32
C PHE A 154 22.93 2.66 -2.28
N VAL A 155 22.53 2.25 -1.09
CA VAL A 155 21.81 0.99 -0.88
C VAL A 155 20.35 1.27 -0.57
N TRP A 156 19.45 0.44 -1.09
CA TRP A 156 18.05 0.42 -0.66
C TRP A 156 17.73 -0.95 -0.11
N CYS A 157 17.02 -1.00 1.02
CA CYS A 157 16.51 -2.24 1.59
C CYS A 157 15.07 -2.04 2.05
N GLY A 158 14.18 -2.99 1.71
CA GLY A 158 12.80 -2.92 2.14
C GLY A 158 12.55 -3.60 3.50
N CYS A 159 11.54 -3.11 4.21
CA CYS A 159 11.12 -3.59 5.52
C CYS A 159 10.73 -5.09 5.51
N CYS A 160 11.36 -5.89 6.37
CA CYS A 160 11.14 -7.34 6.44
C CYS A 160 9.70 -7.73 6.81
N MET A 161 9.02 -6.95 7.65
CA MET A 161 7.63 -7.21 8.03
C MET A 161 6.65 -7.04 6.86
N HIS A 162 6.93 -6.07 5.97
CA HIS A 162 6.15 -5.89 4.76
C HIS A 162 6.38 -7.03 3.76
N LYS A 163 7.57 -7.65 3.74
CA LYS A 163 7.81 -8.86 2.93
C LYS A 163 6.93 -10.01 3.38
N ASP A 164 6.92 -10.31 4.67
CA ASP A 164 6.09 -11.37 5.27
C ASP A 164 4.59 -11.12 5.06
N LEU A 165 4.13 -9.88 5.28
CA LEU A 165 2.74 -9.49 5.05
C LEU A 165 2.33 -9.69 3.58
N ASN A 166 3.16 -9.25 2.64
CA ASN A 166 2.87 -9.40 1.22
C ASN A 166 2.94 -10.86 0.77
N ALA A 167 3.87 -11.65 1.31
CA ALA A 167 3.96 -13.08 1.03
C ALA A 167 2.73 -13.84 1.53
N THR A 168 2.25 -13.50 2.74
CA THR A 168 0.98 -14.00 3.26
C THR A 168 -0.20 -13.65 2.35
N LYS A 169 -0.25 -12.41 1.84
CA LYS A 169 -1.26 -11.98 0.86
C LYS A 169 -1.17 -12.80 -0.43
N GLY A 170 0.03 -13.02 -0.95
CA GLY A 170 0.28 -13.85 -2.14
C GLY A 170 -0.20 -15.28 -1.94
N GLY A 171 0.15 -15.89 -0.80
CA GLY A 171 -0.31 -17.23 -0.45
C GLY A 171 -1.84 -17.33 -0.37
N ASN A 172 -2.50 -16.35 0.25
CA ASN A 172 -3.96 -16.34 0.32
C ASN A 172 -4.62 -16.21 -1.07
N VAL A 173 -4.06 -15.40 -1.98
CA VAL A 173 -4.58 -15.28 -3.35
C VAL A 173 -4.52 -16.62 -4.08
N SER A 174 -3.38 -17.32 -4.02
CA SER A 174 -3.25 -18.64 -4.64
C SER A 174 -4.12 -19.70 -3.97
N LEU A 175 -4.29 -19.63 -2.65
CA LEU A 175 -5.18 -20.51 -1.89
C LEU A 175 -6.65 -20.31 -2.28
N MET A 176 -7.11 -19.08 -2.46
CA MET A 176 -8.47 -18.82 -2.94
C MET A 176 -8.69 -19.35 -4.37
N ALA A 177 -7.66 -19.25 -5.23
CA ALA A 177 -7.71 -19.76 -6.60
C ALA A 177 -7.67 -21.30 -6.69
N PHE A 178 -7.12 -21.98 -5.68
CA PHE A 178 -6.94 -23.44 -5.65
C PHE A 178 -8.26 -24.19 -5.83
N TRP A 179 -9.33 -23.77 -5.15
CA TRP A 179 -10.62 -24.47 -5.20
C TRP A 179 -11.16 -24.60 -6.63
N ALA A 180 -11.17 -23.48 -7.36
CA ALA A 180 -11.60 -23.46 -8.76
C ALA A 180 -10.64 -24.24 -9.66
N ALA A 181 -9.32 -24.09 -9.45
CA ALA A 181 -8.31 -24.81 -10.22
C ALA A 181 -8.36 -26.33 -10.04
N ALA A 182 -8.77 -26.79 -8.85
CA ALA A 182 -8.94 -28.20 -8.53
C ALA A 182 -10.32 -28.76 -8.94
N GLY A 183 -11.26 -27.91 -9.38
CA GLY A 183 -12.63 -28.32 -9.69
C GLY A 183 -13.43 -28.74 -8.46
N ILE A 184 -13.12 -28.20 -7.28
CA ILE A 184 -13.70 -28.57 -5.99
C ILE A 184 -14.54 -27.39 -5.46
N PRO A 185 -15.72 -27.62 -4.86
CA PRO A 185 -16.47 -26.57 -4.19
C PRO A 185 -15.61 -25.84 -3.15
N GLY A 186 -15.48 -24.53 -3.31
CA GLY A 186 -14.73 -23.69 -2.38
C GLY A 186 -15.55 -23.26 -1.16
N PRO A 187 -14.97 -22.38 -0.32
CA PRO A 187 -15.60 -21.88 0.89
C PRO A 187 -16.95 -21.22 0.66
N ALA A 188 -17.82 -21.37 1.67
CA ALA A 188 -19.12 -20.72 1.70
C ALA A 188 -18.99 -19.19 1.59
N LYS A 189 -19.88 -18.58 0.79
CA LYS A 189 -19.97 -17.12 0.67
C LYS A 189 -20.51 -16.51 1.96
N LEU A 190 -19.76 -15.59 2.54
CA LEU A 190 -20.11 -14.89 3.79
C LEU A 190 -20.72 -13.51 3.46
N MET A 191 -21.97 -13.53 3.00
CA MET A 191 -22.70 -12.39 2.44
C MET A 191 -23.11 -11.35 3.50
N ASN A 192 -22.89 -10.07 3.23
CA ASN A 192 -23.44 -8.99 4.06
C ASN A 192 -24.99 -8.92 3.95
N LYS A 193 -25.65 -8.07 4.75
CA LYS A 193 -27.13 -8.02 4.80
C LYS A 193 -27.76 -7.63 3.46
N GLU A 194 -27.14 -6.69 2.74
CA GLU A 194 -27.61 -6.25 1.43
C GLU A 194 -27.42 -7.33 0.37
N GLN A 195 -26.30 -8.05 0.44
CA GLN A 195 -25.99 -9.19 -0.40
C GLN A 195 -26.98 -10.34 -0.18
N VAL A 196 -27.33 -10.67 1.07
CA VAL A 196 -28.37 -11.68 1.35
C VAL A 196 -29.72 -11.27 0.76
N ALA A 197 -30.11 -10.00 0.90
CA ALA A 197 -31.35 -9.49 0.31
C ALA A 197 -31.31 -9.56 -1.23
N ALA A 198 -30.17 -9.24 -1.84
CA ALA A 198 -29.97 -9.34 -3.29
C ALA A 198 -29.99 -10.80 -3.78
N SER A 199 -29.45 -11.74 -3.00
CA SER A 199 -29.45 -13.18 -3.31
C SER A 199 -30.81 -13.85 -3.14
N ALA A 200 -31.73 -13.23 -2.40
CA ALA A 200 -33.13 -13.65 -2.29
C ALA A 200 -34.05 -13.00 -3.35
N SER A 201 -33.48 -12.17 -4.23
CA SER A 201 -34.22 -11.53 -5.32
C SER A 201 -34.65 -12.54 -6.39
N SER A 202 -35.79 -12.29 -7.03
CA SER A 202 -36.19 -13.00 -8.25
C SER A 202 -35.37 -12.58 -9.48
N ASP A 203 -34.60 -11.49 -9.37
CA ASP A 203 -33.64 -11.06 -10.38
C ASP A 203 -32.38 -11.93 -10.30
N SER A 204 -32.31 -12.92 -11.20
CA SER A 204 -31.16 -13.84 -11.36
C SER A 204 -29.81 -13.12 -11.46
N GLU A 205 -29.79 -11.87 -11.92
CA GLU A 205 -28.58 -11.11 -12.06
C GLU A 205 -28.16 -10.42 -10.76
N ALA A 206 -29.11 -9.89 -10.01
CA ALA A 206 -28.86 -9.37 -8.66
C ALA A 206 -28.29 -10.47 -7.76
N VAL A 207 -28.82 -11.70 -7.88
CA VAL A 207 -28.29 -12.89 -7.20
C VAL A 207 -26.84 -13.15 -7.59
N LEU A 208 -26.54 -13.26 -8.89
CA LEU A 208 -25.19 -13.59 -9.35
C LEU A 208 -24.15 -12.50 -9.02
N ARG A 209 -24.53 -11.22 -9.08
CA ARG A 209 -23.65 -10.12 -8.61
C ARG A 209 -23.33 -10.21 -7.13
N SER A 210 -24.34 -10.53 -6.32
CA SER A 210 -24.21 -10.67 -4.88
C SER A 210 -23.22 -11.79 -4.56
N GLU A 211 -23.36 -12.93 -5.24
CA GLU A 211 -22.46 -14.09 -5.11
C GLU A 211 -21.01 -13.76 -5.52
N LEU A 212 -20.81 -13.01 -6.60
CA LEU A 212 -19.47 -12.60 -7.04
C LEU A 212 -18.82 -11.58 -6.09
N ALA A 213 -19.59 -10.65 -5.52
CA ALA A 213 -19.09 -9.64 -4.59
C ALA A 213 -18.85 -10.21 -3.17
N ALA A 214 -19.52 -11.29 -2.81
CA ALA A 214 -19.41 -11.90 -1.50
C ALA A 214 -18.03 -12.50 -1.27
N GLY A 215 -17.38 -12.04 -0.20
CA GLY A 215 -16.15 -12.64 0.32
C GLY A 215 -16.40 -14.03 0.92
N ALA A 216 -15.37 -14.86 0.97
CA ALA A 216 -15.44 -16.23 1.47
C ALA A 216 -14.11 -16.62 2.13
N GLY A 217 -14.08 -17.79 2.79
CA GLY A 217 -12.84 -18.42 3.23
C GLY A 217 -12.27 -17.89 4.55
N GLY A 218 -11.09 -18.38 4.89
CA GLY A 218 -10.47 -18.22 6.20
C GLY A 218 -10.18 -16.77 6.56
N VAL A 219 -9.57 -16.01 5.63
CA VAL A 219 -9.27 -14.58 5.85
C VAL A 219 -10.54 -13.76 6.05
N LYS A 220 -11.59 -14.03 5.28
CA LYS A 220 -12.88 -13.35 5.45
C LYS A 220 -13.48 -13.66 6.82
N LEU A 221 -13.48 -14.93 7.25
CA LEU A 221 -13.95 -15.31 8.58
C LEU A 221 -13.15 -14.62 9.69
N ALA A 222 -11.82 -14.63 9.61
CA ALA A 222 -10.94 -13.94 10.56
C ALA A 222 -11.21 -12.43 10.64
N MET A 223 -11.54 -11.79 9.52
CA MET A 223 -11.97 -10.39 9.50
C MET A 223 -13.30 -10.19 10.23
N LEU A 224 -14.32 -11.02 9.94
CA LEU A 224 -15.64 -10.93 10.58
C LEU A 224 -15.55 -11.18 12.09
N CYS A 225 -14.76 -12.17 12.52
CA CYS A 225 -14.46 -12.42 13.91
C CYS A 225 -13.75 -11.24 14.57
N GLY A 226 -12.84 -10.54 13.89
CA GLY A 226 -12.25 -9.30 14.40
C GLY A 226 -13.26 -8.17 14.58
N LEU A 227 -14.20 -8.02 13.64
CA LEU A 227 -15.29 -7.03 13.74
C LEU A 227 -16.20 -7.30 14.94
N LEU A 228 -16.43 -8.57 15.31
CA LEU A 228 -17.25 -8.95 16.45
C LEU A 228 -16.46 -8.99 17.76
N PHE A 229 -15.37 -9.76 17.82
CA PHE A 229 -14.60 -10.06 19.03
C PHE A 229 -13.56 -9.01 19.39
N LYS A 230 -13.28 -8.04 18.51
CA LYS A 230 -12.35 -6.92 18.75
C LYS A 230 -12.93 -5.57 18.32
N ASN A 231 -14.23 -5.39 18.54
CA ASN A 231 -14.92 -4.12 18.30
C ASN A 231 -14.58 -3.08 19.38
N LYS A 232 -14.53 -1.79 19.01
CA LYS A 232 -14.35 -0.68 19.96
C LYS A 232 -15.64 -0.33 20.72
N SER A 233 -16.80 -0.70 20.17
CA SER A 233 -18.10 -0.43 20.76
C SER A 233 -18.62 -1.69 21.45
N ASP A 234 -18.71 -1.64 22.78
CA ASP A 234 -19.26 -2.74 23.59
C ASP A 234 -20.74 -3.00 23.30
N LYS A 235 -21.44 -2.05 22.67
CA LYS A 235 -22.84 -2.22 22.24
C LYS A 235 -22.98 -3.00 20.94
N LEU A 236 -21.97 -2.96 20.08
CA LEU A 236 -22.02 -3.54 18.72
C LEU A 236 -21.16 -4.80 18.59
N GLY A 237 -20.18 -4.99 19.48
CA GLY A 237 -19.31 -6.16 19.50
C GLY A 237 -19.44 -6.99 20.76
N GLN A 238 -18.61 -8.02 20.82
CA GLN A 238 -18.54 -9.00 21.90
C GLN A 238 -17.13 -9.02 22.53
N HIS A 239 -16.41 -7.89 22.53
CA HIS A 239 -15.00 -7.86 22.91
C HIS A 239 -14.76 -8.34 24.34
N GLU A 240 -15.44 -7.72 25.31
CA GLU A 240 -15.26 -8.07 26.72
C GLU A 240 -15.89 -9.44 27.05
N SER A 241 -17.07 -9.73 26.50
CA SER A 241 -17.73 -11.04 26.63
C SER A 241 -16.84 -12.19 26.16
N PHE A 242 -16.16 -12.02 25.00
CA PHE A 242 -15.22 -13.01 24.46
C PHE A 242 -14.04 -13.24 25.42
N ARG A 243 -13.46 -12.15 25.93
CA ARG A 243 -12.32 -12.23 26.88
C ARG A 243 -12.70 -12.98 28.15
N ILE A 244 -13.83 -12.63 28.77
CA ILE A 244 -14.33 -13.25 30.00
C ILE A 244 -14.65 -14.73 29.76
N PHE A 245 -15.32 -15.06 28.65
CA PHE A 245 -15.64 -16.44 28.31
C PHE A 245 -14.39 -17.31 28.21
N PHE A 246 -13.38 -16.85 27.48
CA PHE A 246 -12.15 -17.63 27.30
C PHE A 246 -11.23 -17.59 28.52
N GLU A 247 -11.27 -16.56 29.36
CA GLU A 247 -10.56 -16.56 30.64
C GLU A 247 -11.02 -17.73 31.53
N SER A 248 -12.33 -17.97 31.60
CA SER A 248 -12.88 -19.10 32.36
C SER A 248 -12.49 -20.49 31.81
N ARG A 249 -12.20 -20.59 30.51
CA ARG A 249 -11.86 -21.87 29.84
C ARG A 249 -10.36 -22.13 29.76
N VAL A 250 -9.57 -21.10 29.51
CA VAL A 250 -8.13 -21.20 29.22
C VAL A 250 -7.30 -20.80 30.45
N GLY A 251 -7.93 -20.23 31.49
CA GLY A 251 -7.25 -19.76 32.70
C GLY A 251 -6.45 -18.47 32.51
N ARG A 252 -6.58 -17.82 31.35
CA ARG A 252 -5.98 -16.53 31.02
C ARG A 252 -6.86 -15.75 30.06
N ILE A 253 -6.79 -14.42 30.12
CA ILE A 253 -7.49 -13.53 29.18
C ILE A 253 -7.00 -13.81 27.76
N LEU A 254 -7.90 -14.29 26.89
CA LEU A 254 -7.65 -14.43 25.46
C LEU A 254 -8.20 -13.20 24.72
N ALA A 255 -7.33 -12.45 24.06
CA ALA A 255 -7.73 -11.32 23.23
C ALA A 255 -7.67 -11.70 21.74
N TYR A 256 -8.78 -11.53 21.02
CA TYR A 256 -8.78 -11.73 19.57
C TYR A 256 -7.89 -10.68 18.86
N PRO A 257 -7.12 -11.07 17.82
CA PRO A 257 -6.24 -10.17 17.09
C PRO A 257 -7.00 -9.06 16.36
N GLY A 258 -6.38 -7.89 16.26
CA GLY A 258 -6.97 -6.70 15.63
C GLY A 258 -6.92 -6.72 14.11
N THR A 259 -7.61 -7.66 13.46
CA THR A 259 -7.65 -7.81 11.98
C THR A 259 -8.24 -6.60 11.25
N SER A 260 -8.94 -5.71 11.96
CA SER A 260 -9.47 -4.44 11.45
C SER A 260 -8.49 -3.26 11.46
N ASN A 261 -7.29 -3.40 12.06
CA ASN A 261 -6.31 -2.32 12.21
C ASN A 261 -4.99 -2.60 11.47
N ASN A 262 -4.98 -3.43 10.42
CA ASN A 262 -3.81 -3.74 9.58
C ASN A 262 -2.55 -4.15 10.35
N ARG A 263 -2.68 -4.78 11.52
CA ARG A 263 -1.51 -5.26 12.27
C ARG A 263 -0.85 -6.42 11.52
N PHE A 264 0.47 -6.38 11.39
CA PHE A 264 1.27 -7.48 10.85
C PHE A 264 0.93 -8.80 11.54
N GLN A 265 0.87 -9.88 10.75
CA GLN A 265 0.53 -11.24 11.19
C GLN A 265 -0.86 -11.40 11.85
N SER A 266 -1.70 -10.36 11.94
CA SER A 266 -2.98 -10.47 12.66
C SER A 266 -3.92 -11.54 12.11
N TYR A 267 -3.93 -11.74 10.79
CA TYR A 267 -4.69 -12.81 10.14
C TYR A 267 -4.08 -14.20 10.38
N LEU A 268 -2.76 -14.30 10.52
CA LEU A 268 -2.07 -15.55 10.85
C LEU A 268 -2.40 -15.98 12.28
N VAL A 269 -2.30 -15.05 13.23
CA VAL A 269 -2.70 -15.24 14.64
C VAL A 269 -4.19 -15.59 14.74
N ALA A 270 -5.03 -14.93 13.94
CA ALA A 270 -6.46 -15.20 13.91
C ALA A 270 -6.74 -16.63 13.43
N ALA A 271 -6.03 -17.09 12.40
CA ALA A 271 -6.19 -18.46 11.90
C ALA A 271 -5.82 -19.50 12.95
N GLY A 272 -4.69 -19.30 13.64
CA GLY A 272 -4.29 -20.16 14.76
C GLY A 272 -5.34 -20.24 15.87
N ILE A 273 -5.84 -19.08 16.33
CA ILE A 273 -6.88 -19.01 17.37
C ILE A 273 -8.17 -19.70 16.91
N LEU A 274 -8.62 -19.46 15.68
CA LEU A 274 -9.86 -20.03 15.15
C LEU A 274 -9.79 -21.56 15.03
N ILE A 275 -8.62 -22.12 14.71
CA ILE A 275 -8.41 -23.57 14.65
C ILE A 275 -8.29 -24.16 16.06
N TYR A 276 -7.40 -23.62 16.89
CA TYR A 276 -7.12 -24.20 18.22
C TYR A 276 -8.32 -24.12 19.15
N HIS A 277 -9.07 -23.01 19.10
CA HIS A 277 -10.25 -22.80 19.94
C HIS A 277 -11.57 -23.05 19.21
N LEU A 278 -11.58 -23.75 18.08
CA LEU A 278 -12.75 -23.91 17.21
C LEU A 278 -14.04 -24.26 17.97
N ASP A 279 -14.01 -25.33 18.77
CA ASP A 279 -15.18 -25.77 19.54
C ASP A 279 -15.57 -24.76 20.62
N GLY A 280 -14.57 -24.15 21.28
CA GLY A 280 -14.83 -23.09 22.25
C GLY A 280 -15.46 -21.85 21.63
N ILE A 281 -15.07 -21.48 20.41
CA ILE A 281 -15.64 -20.32 19.71
C ILE A 281 -17.06 -20.64 19.24
N ARG A 282 -17.33 -21.89 18.80
CA ARG A 282 -18.69 -22.34 18.50
C ARG A 282 -19.60 -22.27 19.73
N ASP A 283 -19.13 -22.76 20.88
CA ASP A 283 -19.85 -22.65 22.16
C ASP A 283 -20.10 -21.19 22.55
N PHE A 284 -19.10 -20.33 22.37
CA PHE A 284 -19.24 -18.90 22.64
C PHE A 284 -20.32 -18.26 21.77
N MET A 285 -20.33 -18.56 20.47
CA MET A 285 -21.36 -18.06 19.57
C MET A 285 -22.75 -18.54 19.98
N GLU A 286 -22.87 -19.81 20.41
CA GLU A 286 -24.13 -20.34 20.92
C GLU A 286 -24.58 -19.64 22.21
N GLN A 287 -23.66 -19.36 23.15
CA GLN A 287 -23.98 -18.54 24.31
C GLN A 287 -24.47 -17.16 23.91
N VAL A 288 -23.78 -16.48 22.98
CA VAL A 288 -24.19 -15.17 22.45
C VAL A 288 -25.60 -15.22 21.85
N ARG A 289 -25.98 -16.33 21.20
CA ARG A 289 -27.34 -16.52 20.67
C ARG A 289 -28.37 -16.65 21.78
N LEU A 290 -28.09 -17.49 22.78
CA LEU A 290 -29.02 -17.84 23.85
C LEU A 290 -29.23 -16.69 24.86
N THR A 291 -28.25 -15.80 25.02
CA THR A 291 -28.35 -14.66 25.95
C THR A 291 -29.08 -13.44 25.38
N LYS A 292 -29.69 -13.54 24.19
CA LYS A 292 -30.41 -12.42 23.57
C LYS A 292 -31.85 -12.31 24.04
N ASP A 293 -32.23 -11.14 24.55
CA ASP A 293 -33.55 -10.89 25.16
C ASP A 293 -34.75 -11.01 24.21
N LYS A 294 -34.58 -10.69 22.91
CA LYS A 294 -35.71 -10.49 21.98
C LYS A 294 -35.90 -11.58 20.95
N SER A 295 -34.85 -12.35 20.65
CA SER A 295 -34.88 -13.47 19.71
C SER A 295 -33.60 -14.26 19.88
N ALA A 296 -33.70 -15.59 20.07
CA ALA A 296 -32.56 -16.50 20.06
C ALA A 296 -32.03 -16.73 18.63
N GLU A 297 -31.97 -15.67 17.83
CA GLU A 297 -31.52 -15.66 16.46
C GLU A 297 -30.19 -14.93 16.31
N PHE A 298 -29.35 -15.46 15.42
CA PHE A 298 -28.12 -14.82 15.03
C PHE A 298 -28.39 -13.58 14.16
N SER A 299 -27.63 -12.50 14.38
CA SER A 299 -27.54 -11.40 13.43
C SER A 299 -26.87 -11.87 12.14
N ASN A 300 -26.97 -11.12 11.04
CA ASN A 300 -26.33 -11.53 9.77
C ASN A 300 -24.81 -11.74 9.92
N LEU A 301 -24.14 -10.87 10.68
CA LEU A 301 -22.71 -11.00 10.97
C LEU A 301 -22.41 -12.30 11.73
N GLU A 302 -23.18 -12.60 12.78
CA GLU A 302 -23.02 -13.82 13.57
C GLU A 302 -23.35 -15.07 12.75
N LYS A 303 -24.38 -15.03 11.90
CA LYS A 303 -24.73 -16.13 10.98
C LYS A 303 -23.56 -16.45 10.06
N ASN A 304 -22.92 -15.43 9.48
CA ASN A 304 -21.73 -15.62 8.65
C ASN A 304 -20.55 -16.20 9.45
N ILE A 305 -20.34 -15.75 10.68
CA ILE A 305 -19.28 -16.30 11.55
C ILE A 305 -19.56 -17.78 11.82
N VAL A 306 -20.77 -18.14 12.25
CA VAL A 306 -21.16 -19.54 12.52
C VAL A 306 -21.03 -20.38 11.24
N THR A 307 -21.48 -19.87 10.10
CA THR A 307 -21.34 -20.54 8.80
C THR A 307 -19.88 -20.85 8.50
N GLY A 308 -19.00 -19.87 8.59
CA GLY A 308 -17.56 -20.06 8.37
C GLY A 308 -16.91 -21.01 9.40
N LEU A 309 -17.34 -20.96 10.66
CA LEU A 309 -16.86 -21.88 11.71
C LEU A 309 -17.29 -23.32 11.49
N THR A 310 -18.30 -23.58 10.65
CA THR A 310 -18.77 -24.94 10.31
C THR A 310 -18.39 -25.39 8.90
N ASP A 311 -17.89 -24.47 8.07
CA ASP A 311 -17.58 -24.71 6.66
C ASP A 311 -16.19 -25.36 6.51
N ILE A 312 -16.15 -26.61 6.06
CA ILE A 312 -14.93 -27.41 5.94
C ILE A 312 -13.87 -26.75 5.02
N PRO A 313 -14.21 -26.22 3.83
CA PRO A 313 -13.24 -25.49 3.02
C PRO A 313 -12.68 -24.24 3.72
N THR A 314 -13.51 -23.45 4.42
CA THR A 314 -13.04 -22.32 5.25
C THR A 314 -12.06 -22.78 6.33
N LEU A 315 -12.37 -23.86 7.05
CA LEU A 315 -11.47 -24.42 8.07
C LEU A 315 -10.18 -24.99 7.47
N THR A 316 -10.25 -25.57 6.27
CA THR A 316 -9.09 -26.04 5.51
C THR A 316 -8.14 -24.88 5.18
N GLU A 317 -8.68 -23.74 4.76
CA GLU A 317 -7.88 -22.54 4.52
C GLU A 317 -7.21 -22.03 5.80
N LEU A 318 -7.95 -21.95 6.91
CA LEU A 318 -7.40 -21.52 8.20
C LEU A 318 -6.28 -22.44 8.68
N ALA A 319 -6.43 -23.76 8.51
CA ALA A 319 -5.39 -24.73 8.85
C ALA A 319 -4.12 -24.53 8.02
N ALA A 320 -4.24 -24.31 6.71
CA ALA A 320 -3.09 -24.02 5.84
C ALA A 320 -2.38 -22.71 6.23
N ILE A 321 -3.16 -21.66 6.54
CA ILE A 321 -2.63 -20.35 6.99
C ILE A 321 -1.91 -20.49 8.35
N ALA A 322 -2.49 -21.24 9.29
CA ALA A 322 -1.90 -21.48 10.60
C ALA A 322 -0.59 -22.25 10.51
N LEU A 323 -0.53 -23.30 9.68
CA LEU A 323 0.72 -24.04 9.42
C LEU A 323 1.79 -23.17 8.77
N TYR A 324 1.43 -22.30 7.82
CA TYR A 324 2.38 -21.33 7.25
C TYR A 324 2.92 -20.36 8.31
N ALA A 325 2.07 -19.92 9.25
CA ALA A 325 2.48 -19.04 10.33
C ALA A 325 3.58 -19.68 11.19
N GLU A 326 3.37 -20.93 11.61
CA GLU A 326 4.32 -21.72 12.40
C GLU A 326 5.59 -22.08 11.63
N ALA A 327 5.48 -22.42 10.35
CA ALA A 327 6.61 -22.89 9.55
C ALA A 327 7.51 -21.75 9.02
N ILE A 328 6.93 -20.59 8.70
CA ILE A 328 7.63 -19.49 8.01
C ILE A 328 7.57 -18.21 8.82
N SER A 329 6.35 -17.71 9.07
CA SER A 329 6.18 -16.32 9.51
C SER A 329 6.72 -16.06 10.91
N TYR A 330 6.43 -16.91 11.90
CA TYR A 330 6.96 -16.74 13.25
C TYR A 330 8.48 -16.96 13.32
N PRO A 331 9.06 -18.05 12.76
CA PRO A 331 10.51 -18.20 12.67
C PRO A 331 11.22 -17.03 11.98
N TYR A 332 10.70 -16.57 10.84
CA TYR A 332 11.27 -15.44 10.12
C TYR A 332 11.25 -14.18 10.97
N MET A 333 10.10 -13.87 11.61
CA MET A 333 9.99 -12.72 12.49
C MET A 333 10.89 -12.83 13.73
N ARG A 334 11.11 -14.03 14.25
CA ARG A 334 12.06 -14.29 15.35
C ARG A 334 13.49 -13.96 14.95
N GLU A 335 13.90 -14.32 13.74
CA GLU A 335 15.24 -13.96 13.22
C GLU A 335 15.38 -12.47 12.94
N VAL A 336 14.38 -11.82 12.30
CA VAL A 336 14.51 -10.40 11.92
C VAL A 336 14.23 -9.41 13.05
N ARG A 337 13.44 -9.79 14.07
CA ARG A 337 13.12 -8.98 15.27
C ARG A 337 13.81 -9.45 16.55
N GLY A 338 14.66 -10.47 16.49
CA GLY A 338 15.23 -11.15 17.65
C GLY A 338 15.93 -10.24 18.67
N PRO A 339 16.36 -10.78 19.83
CA PRO A 339 16.93 -10.00 20.93
C PRO A 339 18.15 -9.15 20.54
N GLN A 340 18.85 -9.52 19.46
CA GLN A 340 19.98 -8.78 18.87
C GLN A 340 19.54 -7.77 17.79
N ARG A 341 18.26 -7.34 17.74
CA ARG A 341 17.72 -6.45 16.70
C ARG A 341 18.53 -5.17 16.49
N THR A 342 19.15 -4.64 17.54
CA THR A 342 19.95 -3.40 17.50
C THR A 342 21.33 -3.62 16.89
N GLU A 343 21.78 -4.88 16.83
CA GLU A 343 23.06 -5.31 16.26
C GLU A 343 22.87 -5.96 14.88
N SER A 344 21.62 -6.31 14.53
CA SER A 344 21.26 -6.90 13.25
C SER A 344 21.10 -5.84 12.17
N ASN A 345 21.78 -6.05 11.05
CA ASN A 345 21.76 -5.17 9.89
C ASN A 345 21.07 -5.87 8.72
N ALA A 346 20.09 -5.20 8.11
CA ALA A 346 19.27 -5.76 7.04
C ALA A 346 20.12 -6.25 5.86
N LEU A 347 21.26 -5.60 5.63
CA LEU A 347 22.22 -5.97 4.59
C LEU A 347 22.72 -7.41 4.74
N ASN A 348 22.72 -7.97 5.95
CA ASN A 348 23.22 -9.32 6.25
C ASN A 348 22.16 -10.41 6.12
N LEU A 349 20.94 -10.06 5.74
CA LEU A 349 19.82 -11.01 5.68
C LEU A 349 19.73 -11.79 4.37
N GLY A 350 20.67 -11.61 3.43
CA GLY A 350 20.70 -12.37 2.17
C GLY A 350 20.60 -13.89 2.38
N PRO A 351 21.47 -14.51 3.19
CA PRO A 351 21.41 -15.94 3.49
C PRO A 351 20.09 -16.40 4.12
N LEU A 352 19.46 -15.57 4.97
CA LEU A 352 18.14 -15.86 5.54
C LEU A 352 17.06 -15.92 4.46
N HIS A 353 17.05 -14.97 3.52
CA HIS A 353 16.05 -14.97 2.44
C HIS A 353 16.28 -16.12 1.45
N GLU A 354 17.52 -16.50 1.17
CA GLU A 354 17.83 -17.70 0.37
C GLU A 354 17.33 -18.98 1.06
N LYS A 355 17.62 -19.13 2.36
CA LYS A 355 17.14 -20.25 3.18
C LYS A 355 15.61 -20.31 3.20
N LEU A 356 14.95 -19.16 3.36
CA LEU A 356 13.49 -19.06 3.36
C LEU A 356 12.89 -19.49 2.03
N ILE A 357 13.41 -18.98 0.92
CA ILE A 357 12.96 -19.34 -0.44
C ILE A 357 13.13 -20.84 -0.67
N GLN A 358 14.26 -21.40 -0.25
CA GLN A 358 14.51 -22.84 -0.34
C GLN A 358 13.54 -23.64 0.53
N HIS A 359 13.29 -23.22 1.77
CA HIS A 359 12.36 -23.90 2.68
C HIS A 359 10.93 -23.92 2.11
N CYS A 360 10.48 -22.82 1.50
CA CYS A 360 9.20 -22.81 0.78
C CYS A 360 9.18 -23.82 -0.38
N LYS A 361 10.26 -23.95 -1.15
CA LYS A 361 10.39 -24.94 -2.24
C LYS A 361 10.34 -26.38 -1.69
N ASP A 362 11.01 -26.62 -0.56
CA ASP A 362 11.06 -27.94 0.08
C ASP A 362 9.68 -28.36 0.60
N ILE A 363 8.92 -27.46 1.21
CA ILE A 363 7.54 -27.72 1.66
C ILE A 363 6.59 -27.94 0.46
N ILE A 364 6.76 -27.20 -0.64
CA ILE A 364 5.98 -27.41 -1.86
C ILE A 364 6.25 -28.80 -2.45
N ALA A 365 7.52 -29.21 -2.49
CA ALA A 365 7.94 -30.51 -3.01
C ALA A 365 7.53 -31.66 -2.07
N ASN A 366 7.58 -31.44 -0.76
CA ASN A 366 7.24 -32.41 0.26
C ASN A 366 6.35 -31.81 1.36
N PRO A 367 5.02 -31.73 1.15
CA PRO A 367 4.09 -31.19 2.14
C PRO A 367 4.05 -32.00 3.45
N ASP A 368 4.55 -33.24 3.44
CA ASP A 368 4.60 -34.10 4.63
C ASP A 368 5.59 -33.59 5.69
N LEU A 369 6.45 -32.62 5.35
CA LEU A 369 7.19 -31.83 6.34
C LEU A 369 6.27 -31.15 7.36
N LEU A 370 5.04 -30.81 6.95
CA LEU A 370 4.03 -30.19 7.81
C LEU A 370 2.78 -31.06 8.01
N LEU A 371 2.59 -32.13 7.24
CA LEU A 371 1.35 -32.93 7.25
C LEU A 371 1.53 -34.39 7.67
N SER A 372 2.77 -34.89 7.80
CA SER A 372 3.00 -36.25 8.28
C SER A 372 2.53 -36.43 9.73
N PRO A 373 2.18 -37.65 10.17
CA PRO A 373 1.82 -37.90 11.56
C PRO A 373 2.88 -37.46 12.58
N ASP A 374 4.16 -37.47 12.18
CA ASP A 374 5.29 -37.08 13.01
C ASP A 374 5.63 -35.58 12.93
N ALA A 375 5.02 -34.83 11.99
CA ALA A 375 5.30 -33.40 11.78
C ALA A 375 5.15 -32.55 13.06
N PRO A 376 4.15 -32.76 13.94
CA PRO A 376 4.05 -32.00 15.20
C PRO A 376 5.28 -32.13 16.09
N SER A 377 5.98 -33.26 16.06
CA SER A 377 7.21 -33.51 16.82
C SER A 377 8.49 -33.25 16.02
N ASN A 378 8.40 -33.11 14.69
CA ASN A 378 9.53 -32.89 13.79
C ASN A 378 9.67 -31.41 13.36
N TYR A 379 9.62 -30.50 14.33
CA TYR A 379 9.79 -29.05 14.09
C TYR A 379 11.14 -28.71 13.45
N ALA A 380 12.18 -29.52 13.69
CA ALA A 380 13.51 -29.32 13.12
C ALA A 380 13.53 -29.36 11.58
N ALA A 381 12.62 -30.12 10.97
CA ALA A 381 12.47 -30.18 9.51
C ALA A 381 11.32 -29.31 8.98
N GLY A 382 10.35 -28.96 9.82
CA GLY A 382 9.16 -28.20 9.40
C GLY A 382 9.24 -26.69 9.60
N ALA A 383 9.92 -26.22 10.65
CA ALA A 383 10.11 -24.80 10.92
C ALA A 383 11.35 -24.26 10.19
N LEU A 384 11.25 -23.06 9.62
CA LEU A 384 12.34 -22.40 8.89
C LEU A 384 13.64 -22.31 9.71
N ASP A 385 13.54 -21.97 10.99
CA ASP A 385 14.69 -21.84 11.88
C ASP A 385 15.08 -23.16 12.57
N GLY A 386 14.32 -24.24 12.33
CA GLY A 386 14.49 -25.55 12.96
C GLY A 386 14.20 -25.56 14.47
N ASN A 387 13.70 -24.46 15.03
CA ASN A 387 13.33 -24.37 16.44
C ASN A 387 11.92 -24.91 16.67
N GLN A 388 11.53 -25.02 17.94
CA GLN A 388 10.17 -25.41 18.30
C GLN A 388 9.13 -24.43 17.71
N TRP A 389 7.96 -24.99 17.40
CA TRP A 389 6.75 -24.23 17.04
C TRP A 389 6.51 -23.10 18.05
N GLU A 390 6.09 -21.93 17.57
CA GLU A 390 5.71 -20.82 18.44
C GLU A 390 4.46 -21.20 19.25
N HIS A 391 3.51 -21.86 18.58
CA HIS A 391 2.31 -22.42 19.19
C HIS A 391 2.16 -23.90 18.80
N PRO A 392 2.87 -24.82 19.49
CA PRO A 392 2.76 -26.25 19.19
C PRO A 392 1.31 -26.74 19.27
N GLU A 393 0.52 -26.20 20.19
CA GLU A 393 -0.90 -26.53 20.35
C GLU A 393 -1.74 -26.30 19.10
N ILE A 394 -1.39 -25.30 18.28
CA ILE A 394 -2.06 -25.03 17.00
C ILE A 394 -1.73 -26.11 15.99
N VAL A 395 -0.45 -26.50 15.89
CA VAL A 395 -0.01 -27.60 15.01
C VAL A 395 -0.72 -28.90 15.40
N PHE A 396 -0.71 -29.25 16.68
CA PHE A 396 -1.44 -30.43 17.16
C PHE A 396 -2.95 -30.39 16.85
N ALA A 397 -3.60 -29.24 17.02
CA ALA A 397 -5.01 -29.09 16.71
C ALA A 397 -5.33 -29.28 15.21
N VAL A 398 -4.47 -28.77 14.32
CA VAL A 398 -4.59 -29.04 12.87
C VAL A 398 -4.49 -30.53 12.60
N HIS A 399 -3.50 -31.22 13.16
CA HIS A 399 -3.28 -32.65 12.93
C HIS A 399 -4.43 -33.52 13.46
N GLN A 400 -4.96 -33.21 14.64
CA GLN A 400 -6.11 -33.94 15.20
C GLN A 400 -7.34 -33.90 14.29
N ARG A 401 -7.52 -32.79 13.57
CA ARG A 401 -8.68 -32.55 12.69
C ARG A 401 -8.38 -32.73 11.21
N MET A 402 -7.15 -33.08 10.85
CA MET A 402 -6.72 -33.18 9.45
C MET A 402 -7.57 -34.16 8.63
N HIS A 403 -8.10 -35.21 9.28
CA HIS A 403 -9.03 -36.16 8.66
C HIS A 403 -10.38 -35.53 8.23
N GLU A 404 -10.76 -34.40 8.83
CA GLU A 404 -11.92 -33.59 8.45
C GLU A 404 -11.63 -32.67 7.24
N TYR A 405 -10.35 -32.49 6.87
CA TYR A 405 -9.89 -31.52 5.86
C TYR A 405 -9.29 -32.24 4.62
N PRO A 406 -10.12 -32.88 3.77
CA PRO A 406 -9.64 -33.75 2.68
C PRO A 406 -8.78 -33.03 1.63
N HIS A 407 -8.87 -31.70 1.56
CA HIS A 407 -8.15 -30.88 0.58
C HIS A 407 -6.99 -30.07 1.18
N LEU A 408 -6.63 -30.29 2.46
CA LEU A 408 -5.58 -29.55 3.15
C LEU A 408 -4.24 -29.59 2.43
N ARG A 409 -3.84 -30.75 1.90
CA ARG A 409 -2.57 -30.87 1.15
C ARG A 409 -2.52 -29.93 -0.06
N GLY A 410 -3.59 -29.91 -0.86
CA GLY A 410 -3.66 -29.05 -2.05
C GLY A 410 -3.71 -27.57 -1.68
N ALA A 411 -4.49 -27.23 -0.67
CA ALA A 411 -4.61 -25.88 -0.11
C ALA A 411 -3.26 -25.36 0.42
N LEU A 412 -2.54 -26.17 1.20
CA LEU A 412 -1.22 -25.84 1.74
C LEU A 412 -0.21 -25.59 0.61
N VAL A 413 -0.13 -26.50 -0.37
CA VAL A 413 0.77 -26.34 -1.53
C VAL A 413 0.46 -25.08 -2.32
N ALA A 414 -0.83 -24.79 -2.55
CA ALA A 414 -1.24 -23.58 -3.24
C ALA A 414 -0.84 -22.31 -2.48
N PHE A 415 -1.04 -22.29 -1.16
CA PHE A 415 -0.61 -21.18 -0.32
C PHE A 415 0.90 -20.95 -0.41
N PHE A 416 1.70 -22.01 -0.25
CA PHE A 416 3.16 -21.89 -0.32
C PHE A 416 3.66 -21.47 -1.72
N LYS A 417 3.02 -21.91 -2.81
CA LYS A 417 3.36 -21.44 -4.16
C LYS A 417 3.13 -19.94 -4.32
N GLY A 418 1.99 -19.43 -3.86
CA GLY A 418 1.69 -18.01 -3.88
C GLY A 418 2.62 -17.18 -3.00
N ALA A 419 2.95 -17.69 -1.82
CA ALA A 419 3.92 -17.05 -0.92
C ALA A 419 5.33 -17.02 -1.53
N LEU A 420 5.78 -18.14 -2.12
CA LEU A 420 7.09 -18.27 -2.75
C LEU A 420 7.29 -17.24 -3.89
N GLU A 421 6.32 -17.10 -4.79
CA GLU A 421 6.38 -16.11 -5.88
C GLU A 421 6.60 -14.70 -5.33
N VAL A 422 5.91 -14.37 -4.23
CA VAL A 422 6.06 -13.07 -3.60
C VAL A 422 7.40 -12.93 -2.88
N TRP A 423 7.88 -13.97 -2.17
CA TRP A 423 9.21 -13.95 -1.54
C TRP A 423 10.32 -13.74 -2.55
N GLU A 424 10.29 -14.43 -3.70
CA GLU A 424 11.30 -14.24 -4.77
C GLU A 424 11.29 -12.81 -5.34
N ARG A 425 10.11 -12.19 -5.43
CA ARG A 425 9.97 -10.79 -5.86
C ARG A 425 10.42 -9.78 -4.79
N PHE A 426 10.09 -10.02 -3.53
CA PHE A 426 10.31 -9.09 -2.41
C PHE A 426 11.67 -9.27 -1.72
N ALA A 427 12.42 -10.33 -2.06
CA ALA A 427 13.82 -10.52 -1.69
C ALA A 427 14.79 -10.12 -2.83
N ALA A 428 14.29 -9.43 -3.86
CA ALA A 428 15.04 -9.11 -5.07
C ALA A 428 16.30 -8.28 -4.81
N GLU A 429 16.33 -7.48 -3.75
CA GLU A 429 17.50 -6.69 -3.35
C GLU A 429 18.70 -7.56 -2.91
N TYR A 430 18.47 -8.83 -2.53
CA TYR A 430 19.51 -9.76 -2.09
C TYR A 430 20.03 -10.70 -3.18
N ARG A 431 19.59 -10.52 -4.44
CA ARG A 431 20.07 -11.39 -5.53
C ARG A 431 21.58 -11.31 -5.67
N THR A 432 22.18 -12.44 -6.02
CA THR A 432 23.60 -12.53 -6.40
C THR A 432 23.95 -11.52 -7.50
N GLY A 433 25.07 -10.82 -7.32
CA GLY A 433 25.51 -9.72 -8.19
C GLY A 433 24.77 -8.39 -7.96
N GLY A 434 23.80 -8.35 -7.05
CA GLY A 434 23.10 -7.13 -6.63
C GLY A 434 23.97 -6.20 -5.78
N VAL A 435 23.45 -5.01 -5.47
CA VAL A 435 24.19 -4.03 -4.67
C VAL A 435 24.54 -4.60 -3.29
N ILE A 436 23.59 -5.24 -2.60
CA ILE A 436 23.81 -5.80 -1.25
C ILE A 436 24.81 -6.97 -1.28
N ASP A 437 24.69 -7.86 -2.26
CA ASP A 437 25.58 -9.03 -2.41
C ASP A 437 27.02 -8.60 -2.71
N THR A 438 27.21 -7.57 -3.53
CA THR A 438 28.54 -7.09 -3.93
C THR A 438 29.20 -6.16 -2.91
N LEU A 439 28.58 -5.86 -1.77
CA LEU A 439 29.19 -5.04 -0.71
C LEU A 439 30.42 -5.76 -0.13
N SER A 440 31.54 -5.04 -0.06
CA SER A 440 32.68 -5.45 0.77
C SER A 440 32.33 -5.40 2.26
N ASP A 441 33.09 -6.12 3.09
CA ASP A 441 32.90 -6.12 4.55
C ASP A 441 33.00 -4.71 5.15
N SER A 442 33.91 -3.87 4.64
CA SER A 442 34.02 -2.47 5.07
C SER A 442 32.80 -1.65 4.69
N GLU A 443 32.30 -1.76 3.44
CA GLU A 443 31.11 -1.02 3.00
C GLU A 443 29.86 -1.46 3.78
N ARG A 444 29.77 -2.74 4.12
CA ARG A 444 28.70 -3.32 4.93
C ARG A 444 28.74 -2.88 6.38
N ALA A 445 29.93 -2.70 6.95
CA ALA A 445 30.11 -2.19 8.31
C ALA A 445 29.78 -0.68 8.40
N ASP A 446 30.04 0.08 7.34
CA ASP A 446 29.82 1.53 7.29
C ASP A 446 28.32 1.90 7.09
N ILE A 447 27.49 0.96 6.67
CA ILE A 447 26.07 1.20 6.36
C ILE A 447 25.19 0.37 7.28
N PHE A 448 24.48 1.02 8.20
CA PHE A 448 23.47 0.38 9.02
C PHE A 448 22.06 0.56 8.44
N MET A 449 21.33 -0.55 8.27
CA MET A 449 19.91 -0.52 7.94
C MET A 449 19.11 -1.39 8.91
N PRO A 450 18.04 -0.87 9.53
CA PRO A 450 17.20 -1.67 10.39
C PRO A 450 16.44 -2.72 9.56
N ASN A 451 16.30 -3.92 10.13
CA ASN A 451 15.56 -5.02 9.48
C ASN A 451 14.07 -4.69 9.29
N THR A 452 13.51 -3.92 10.23
CA THR A 452 12.08 -3.62 10.31
C THR A 452 11.81 -2.13 10.46
N ASN A 453 10.59 -1.72 10.14
CA ASN A 453 10.11 -0.36 10.33
C ASN A 453 9.69 -0.06 11.80
N ASP A 454 9.99 -0.96 12.74
CA ASP A 454 9.54 -0.86 14.13
C ASP A 454 10.02 0.44 14.80
N ALA A 455 11.21 0.95 14.43
CA ALA A 455 11.73 2.21 14.96
C ALA A 455 10.90 3.42 14.50
N CYS A 456 10.53 3.48 13.22
CA CYS A 456 9.69 4.55 12.68
C CYS A 456 8.26 4.46 13.20
N GLU A 457 7.67 3.25 13.22
CA GLU A 457 6.34 3.02 13.80
C GLU A 457 6.32 3.35 15.30
N GLY A 458 7.40 3.01 16.02
CA GLY A 458 7.62 3.36 17.41
C GLY A 458 7.66 4.87 17.62
N ALA A 459 8.37 5.62 16.77
CA ALA A 459 8.40 7.08 16.82
C ALA A 459 7.01 7.70 16.59
N VAL A 460 6.23 7.18 15.63
CA VAL A 460 4.84 7.60 15.41
C VAL A 460 3.95 7.22 16.59
N GLY A 461 4.19 6.07 17.21
CA GLY A 461 3.53 5.62 18.44
C GLY A 461 3.79 6.58 19.61
N ASP A 462 5.05 6.93 19.83
CA ASP A 462 5.49 7.87 20.88
C ASP A 462 4.87 9.25 20.65
N GLY A 463 4.92 9.78 19.43
CA GLY A 463 4.28 11.04 19.06
C GLY A 463 2.77 11.05 19.34
N ARG A 464 2.07 9.96 19.02
CA ARG A 464 0.63 9.82 19.33
C ARG A 464 0.35 9.79 20.83
N GLN A 465 1.21 9.15 21.62
CA GLN A 465 1.06 9.12 23.08
C GLN A 465 1.32 10.50 23.70
N ASP A 466 2.38 11.17 23.26
CA ASP A 466 2.74 12.52 23.72
C ASP A 466 1.64 13.52 23.41
N MET A 467 1.08 13.50 22.19
CA MET A 467 -0.05 14.36 21.81
C MET A 467 -1.33 14.08 22.61
N ARG A 468 -1.57 12.82 23.03
CA ARG A 468 -2.72 12.50 23.89
C ARG A 468 -2.52 12.97 25.32
N ALA A 469 -1.31 12.80 25.86
CA ALA A 469 -0.97 13.25 27.21
C ALA A 469 -0.91 14.79 27.28
N ASN A 470 -0.46 15.43 26.19
CA ASN A 470 -0.25 16.87 26.08
C ASN A 470 -1.02 17.43 24.89
N GLY A 471 -2.33 17.67 25.04
CA GLY A 471 -3.20 18.08 23.93
C GLY A 471 -2.81 19.36 23.18
N ASN A 472 -1.95 20.20 23.77
CA ASN A 472 -1.44 21.44 23.16
C ASN A 472 -0.02 21.31 22.58
N ILE A 473 0.62 20.14 22.65
CA ILE A 473 1.97 19.96 22.11
C ILE A 473 1.93 20.00 20.58
N THR A 474 2.89 20.71 19.97
CA THR A 474 3.04 20.71 18.51
C THR A 474 3.95 19.58 18.06
N LEU A 475 3.83 19.15 16.81
CA LEU A 475 4.74 18.17 16.20
C LEU A 475 6.20 18.66 16.26
N ALA A 476 6.43 19.96 16.04
CA ALA A 476 7.76 20.56 16.15
C ALA A 476 8.34 20.41 17.57
N THR A 477 7.53 20.66 18.61
CA THR A 477 7.95 20.49 20.01
C THR A 477 8.25 19.03 20.34
N HIS A 478 7.40 18.10 19.91
CA HIS A 478 7.66 16.67 20.07
C HIS A 478 8.97 16.27 19.38
N ASN A 479 9.17 16.70 18.14
CA ASN A 479 10.40 16.45 17.39
C ASN A 479 11.63 17.03 18.08
N ALA A 480 11.57 18.26 18.58
CA ALA A 480 12.68 18.89 19.29
C ALA A 480 13.08 18.08 20.52
N LYS A 481 12.12 17.65 21.35
CA LYS A 481 12.37 16.78 22.52
C LYS A 481 12.99 15.44 22.11
N SER A 482 12.43 14.80 21.10
CA SER A 482 12.89 13.50 20.62
C SER A 482 14.30 13.58 20.03
N MET A 483 14.59 14.60 19.21
CA MET A 483 15.90 14.81 18.61
C MET A 483 16.95 15.21 19.65
N MET A 484 16.59 16.05 20.64
CA MET A 484 17.50 16.43 21.72
C MET A 484 18.05 15.20 22.45
N ARG A 485 17.16 14.26 22.78
CA ARG A 485 17.50 12.98 23.42
C ARG A 485 18.29 12.03 22.52
N LEU A 486 17.90 11.90 21.25
CA LEU A 486 18.53 10.95 20.33
C LEU A 486 19.94 11.37 19.90
N ASN A 487 20.19 12.68 19.82
CA ASN A 487 21.44 13.23 19.30
C ASN A 487 22.46 13.60 20.39
N GLY A 488 22.14 13.43 21.68
CA GLY A 488 22.97 13.97 22.78
C GLY A 488 23.14 15.50 22.69
N THR A 489 22.07 16.20 22.30
CA THR A 489 22.15 17.65 22.02
C THR A 489 22.33 18.47 23.30
N ASP A 490 21.91 17.96 24.44
CA ASP A 490 22.19 18.51 25.77
C ASP A 490 23.69 18.61 26.04
N GLU A 491 24.43 17.51 25.88
CA GLU A 491 25.89 17.49 26.04
C GLU A 491 26.57 18.46 25.06
N PHE A 492 26.10 18.51 23.81
CA PHE A 492 26.62 19.46 22.84
C PHE A 492 26.37 20.92 23.25
N ILE A 493 25.18 21.23 23.76
CA ILE A 493 24.81 22.59 24.21
C ILE A 493 25.73 23.05 25.35
N GLU A 494 26.15 22.17 26.25
CA GLU A 494 27.08 22.50 27.34
C GLU A 494 28.46 22.94 26.84
N THR A 495 28.85 22.54 25.62
CA THR A 495 30.13 22.95 25.01
C THR A 495 30.07 24.34 24.34
N LEU A 496 28.88 24.92 24.19
CA LEU A 496 28.67 26.14 23.42
C LEU A 496 28.94 27.40 24.27
N SER A 497 29.53 28.41 23.63
CA SER A 497 29.72 29.72 24.22
C SER A 497 28.42 30.54 24.29
N ASP A 498 28.38 31.52 25.19
CA ASP A 498 27.19 32.35 25.43
C ASP A 498 26.69 33.12 24.19
N ASP A 499 27.61 33.53 23.32
CA ASP A 499 27.30 34.24 22.08
C ASP A 499 26.60 33.33 21.05
N VAL A 500 27.04 32.08 20.95
CA VAL A 500 26.41 31.05 20.12
C VAL A 500 25.02 30.70 20.68
N LEU A 501 24.90 30.51 21.99
CA LEU A 501 23.62 30.29 22.66
C LEU A 501 22.67 31.49 22.48
N ALA A 502 23.19 32.72 22.51
CA ALA A 502 22.42 33.92 22.24
C ALA A 502 21.93 33.96 20.77
N HIS A 503 22.74 33.51 19.82
CA HIS A 503 22.33 33.35 18.42
C HIS A 503 21.18 32.36 18.27
N PHE A 504 21.32 31.13 18.77
CA PHE A 504 20.24 30.12 18.66
C PHE A 504 18.94 30.57 19.35
N ARG A 505 19.02 31.26 20.51
CA ARG A 505 17.83 31.87 21.14
C ARG A 505 17.17 32.95 20.29
N ARG A 506 17.92 33.69 19.47
CA ARG A 506 17.36 34.66 18.51
C ARG A 506 16.69 33.94 17.35
N GLU A 507 17.38 32.98 16.72
CA GLU A 507 16.82 32.20 15.60
C GLU A 507 15.55 31.44 16.01
N ALA A 508 15.52 30.85 17.21
CA ALA A 508 14.32 30.19 17.73
C ALA A 508 13.12 31.15 17.84
N ARG A 509 13.34 32.39 18.29
CA ARG A 509 12.27 33.41 18.33
C ARG A 509 11.80 33.83 16.95
N VAL A 510 12.71 33.91 15.98
CA VAL A 510 12.36 34.19 14.57
C VAL A 510 11.50 33.05 14.02
N GLU A 511 11.89 31.81 14.28
CA GLU A 511 11.16 30.63 13.83
C GLU A 511 9.76 30.52 14.46
N ASP A 512 9.64 30.77 15.77
CA ASP A 512 8.35 30.81 16.46
C ASP A 512 7.44 31.88 15.84
N ALA A 513 8.00 33.04 15.48
CA ALA A 513 7.26 34.12 14.84
C ALA A 513 6.81 33.81 13.40
N MET A 514 7.50 32.90 12.68
CA MET A 514 7.12 32.49 11.33
C MET A 514 5.83 31.66 11.29
N GLY A 515 5.39 31.10 12.43
CA GLY A 515 4.16 30.32 12.51
C GLY A 515 4.18 29.08 11.61
N LEU A 516 5.32 28.39 11.52
CA LEU A 516 5.54 27.24 10.62
C LEU A 516 4.45 26.17 10.74
N ALA A 517 4.02 25.84 11.96
CA ALA A 517 2.93 24.88 12.17
C ALA A 517 1.59 25.32 11.55
N ARG A 518 1.33 26.64 11.46
CA ARG A 518 0.15 27.18 10.76
C ARG A 518 0.30 27.03 9.25
N GLN A 519 1.50 27.28 8.73
CA GLN A 519 1.81 27.12 7.30
C GLN A 519 1.68 25.65 6.86
N GLU A 520 2.18 24.71 7.66
CA GLU A 520 2.00 23.27 7.42
C GLU A 520 0.51 22.89 7.36
N ARG A 521 -0.29 23.32 8.35
CA ARG A 521 -1.75 23.07 8.34
C ARG A 521 -2.45 23.68 7.12
N ALA A 522 -2.02 24.87 6.68
CA ALA A 522 -2.53 25.49 5.46
C ALA A 522 -2.21 24.65 4.22
N ARG A 523 -0.97 24.15 4.07
CA ARG A 523 -0.58 23.25 2.98
C ARG A 523 -1.42 21.96 2.96
N HIS A 524 -1.64 21.34 4.12
CA HIS A 524 -2.51 20.17 4.22
C HIS A 524 -3.97 20.48 3.80
N THR A 525 -4.47 21.67 4.16
CA THR A 525 -5.83 22.09 3.80
C THR A 525 -5.94 22.34 2.30
N GLU A 526 -4.96 23.02 1.71
CA GLU A 526 -4.91 23.29 0.27
C GLU A 526 -4.88 21.99 -0.55
N GLU A 527 -4.06 21.02 -0.13
CA GLU A 527 -3.97 19.73 -0.80
C GLU A 527 -5.29 18.94 -0.70
N ARG A 528 -5.94 18.92 0.47
CA ARG A 528 -7.26 18.30 0.63
C ARG A 528 -8.30 18.93 -0.29
N LEU A 529 -8.29 20.26 -0.41
CA LEU A 529 -9.19 20.99 -1.32
C LEU A 529 -8.87 20.69 -2.78
N ARG A 530 -7.58 20.56 -3.16
CA ARG A 530 -7.17 20.15 -4.50
C ARG A 530 -7.72 18.76 -4.85
N VAL A 531 -7.50 17.77 -3.99
CA VAL A 531 -8.00 16.41 -4.17
C VAL A 531 -9.54 16.39 -4.25
N GLN A 532 -10.22 17.20 -3.44
CA GLN A 532 -11.68 17.30 -3.49
C GLN A 532 -12.16 17.87 -4.85
N ARG A 533 -11.51 18.91 -5.37
CA ARG A 533 -11.82 19.48 -6.69
C ARG A 533 -11.57 18.46 -7.81
N GLU A 534 -10.42 17.81 -7.81
CA GLU A 534 -10.08 16.79 -8.81
C GLU A 534 -11.07 15.63 -8.82
N ARG A 535 -11.52 15.17 -7.63
CA ARG A 535 -12.56 14.14 -7.53
C ARG A 535 -13.89 14.61 -8.10
N ARG A 536 -14.33 15.83 -7.75
CA ARG A 536 -15.56 16.43 -8.30
C ARG A 536 -15.50 16.58 -9.82
N GLU A 537 -14.40 17.11 -10.35
CA GLU A 537 -14.22 17.25 -11.80
C GLU A 537 -14.22 15.89 -12.50
N LYS A 538 -13.62 14.86 -11.89
CA LYS A 538 -13.62 13.50 -12.44
C LYS A 538 -15.03 12.91 -12.43
N GLU A 539 -15.78 13.08 -11.34
CA GLU A 539 -17.18 12.65 -11.23
C GLU A 539 -18.07 13.40 -12.24
N GLU A 540 -17.91 14.71 -12.40
CA GLU A 540 -18.63 15.53 -13.37
C GLU A 540 -18.29 15.14 -14.81
N LYS A 541 -17.01 14.93 -15.15
CA LYS A 541 -16.60 14.44 -16.47
C LYS A 541 -17.14 13.05 -16.75
N GLN A 542 -17.12 12.14 -15.77
CA GLN A 542 -17.70 10.81 -15.91
C GLN A 542 -19.21 10.87 -16.10
N LYS A 543 -19.91 11.71 -15.34
CA LYS A 543 -21.34 11.93 -15.47
C LYS A 543 -21.70 12.55 -16.81
N ALA A 544 -21.03 13.61 -17.23
CA ALA A 544 -21.24 14.28 -18.52
C ALA A 544 -20.98 13.34 -19.70
N ALA A 545 -19.90 12.53 -19.64
CA ALA A 545 -19.62 11.52 -20.66
C ALA A 545 -20.71 10.44 -20.71
N GLN A 546 -21.22 10.01 -19.55
CA GLN A 546 -22.31 9.05 -19.47
C GLN A 546 -23.63 9.65 -20.00
N ASP A 547 -23.94 10.91 -19.68
CA ASP A 547 -25.14 11.61 -20.14
C ASP A 547 -25.10 11.87 -21.65
N ALA A 548 -23.94 12.28 -22.19
CA ALA A 548 -23.75 12.45 -23.63
C ALA A 548 -23.88 11.12 -24.39
N LEU A 549 -23.33 10.03 -23.85
CA LEU A 549 -23.52 8.69 -24.39
C LEU A 549 -25.00 8.30 -24.36
N ASN A 550 -25.71 8.54 -23.26
CA ASN A 550 -27.13 8.22 -23.14
C ASN A 550 -27.96 8.99 -24.18
N ARG A 551 -27.76 10.30 -24.33
CA ARG A 551 -28.47 11.11 -25.35
C ARG A 551 -28.21 10.62 -26.76
N ARG A 552 -26.96 10.27 -27.08
CA ARG A 552 -26.60 9.71 -28.40
C ARG A 552 -27.30 8.39 -28.65
N LEU A 553 -27.44 7.54 -27.63
CA LEU A 553 -28.12 6.26 -27.76
C LEU A 553 -29.66 6.43 -27.83
N ASP A 554 -30.25 7.45 -27.21
CA ASP A 554 -31.69 7.72 -27.32
C ASP A 554 -32.11 8.10 -28.74
N SER A 555 -31.21 8.65 -29.56
CA SER A 555 -31.48 8.99 -30.96
C SER A 555 -31.14 7.86 -31.96
N VAL A 556 -30.73 6.69 -31.48
CA VAL A 556 -30.46 5.52 -32.34
C VAL A 556 -31.78 4.87 -32.73
N GLU A 557 -32.12 4.92 -34.01
CA GLU A 557 -33.24 4.17 -34.57
C GLU A 557 -32.88 2.68 -34.64
N LEU A 558 -33.56 1.85 -33.85
CA LEU A 558 -33.28 0.42 -33.75
C LEU A 558 -33.56 -0.29 -35.07
N CYS A 559 -32.57 -1.01 -35.60
CA CYS A 559 -32.77 -1.91 -36.73
C CYS A 559 -32.63 -3.34 -36.26
N LEU A 560 -33.50 -4.22 -36.75
CA LEU A 560 -33.46 -5.64 -36.43
C LEU A 560 -33.17 -6.49 -37.69
N GLU A 561 -33.19 -5.89 -38.88
CA GLU A 561 -32.97 -6.61 -40.14
C GLU A 561 -31.49 -6.81 -40.44
N ILE A 562 -30.98 -8.00 -40.13
CA ILE A 562 -29.55 -8.37 -40.23
C ILE A 562 -28.98 -8.09 -41.64
N ASP A 563 -29.74 -8.34 -42.70
CA ASP A 563 -29.26 -8.14 -44.07
C ASP A 563 -29.05 -6.67 -44.44
N THR A 564 -29.81 -5.75 -43.83
CA THR A 564 -29.60 -4.30 -44.02
C THR A 564 -28.34 -3.79 -43.33
N MET A 565 -27.91 -4.46 -42.25
CA MET A 565 -26.74 -4.07 -41.45
C MET A 565 -25.40 -4.38 -42.13
N ARG A 566 -25.38 -5.33 -43.07
CA ARG A 566 -24.16 -5.74 -43.82
C ARG A 566 -23.50 -4.56 -44.56
N GLY A 567 -24.30 -3.57 -44.99
CA GLY A 567 -23.85 -2.39 -45.72
C GLY A 567 -23.40 -1.19 -44.86
N TRP A 568 -23.50 -1.27 -43.53
CA TRP A 568 -23.32 -0.10 -42.65
C TRP A 568 -21.87 0.29 -42.38
N THR A 569 -21.66 1.51 -41.87
CA THR A 569 -20.35 1.97 -41.37
C THR A 569 -20.10 1.47 -39.94
N ASN A 570 -18.82 1.37 -39.53
CA ASN A 570 -18.47 0.93 -38.17
C ASN A 570 -19.14 1.76 -37.07
N ASN A 571 -19.26 3.08 -37.26
CA ASN A 571 -19.88 3.96 -36.28
C ASN A 571 -21.36 3.63 -36.06
N LYS A 572 -22.09 3.27 -37.14
CA LYS A 572 -23.50 2.91 -37.05
C LYS A 572 -23.70 1.54 -36.37
N ILE A 573 -22.77 0.60 -36.61
CA ILE A 573 -22.75 -0.71 -35.93
C ILE A 573 -22.42 -0.55 -34.44
N ASP A 574 -21.45 0.30 -34.11
CA ASP A 574 -21.06 0.58 -32.72
C ASP A 574 -22.19 1.21 -31.90
N ASP A 575 -22.93 2.15 -32.50
CA ASP A 575 -24.06 2.80 -31.83
C ASP A 575 -25.21 1.81 -31.54
N GLN A 576 -25.43 0.83 -32.42
CA GLN A 576 -26.44 -0.21 -32.23
C GLN A 576 -25.99 -1.23 -31.19
N LEU A 577 -24.71 -1.62 -31.18
CA LEU A 577 -24.12 -2.47 -30.14
C LEU A 577 -24.22 -1.80 -28.77
N ASP A 578 -23.85 -0.52 -28.66
CA ASP A 578 -23.94 0.24 -27.42
C ASP A 578 -25.40 0.41 -26.97
N TRP A 579 -26.34 0.57 -27.91
CA TRP A 579 -27.78 0.60 -27.62
C TRP A 579 -28.28 -0.71 -27.06
N HIS A 580 -28.03 -1.84 -27.76
CA HIS A 580 -28.45 -3.18 -27.31
C HIS A 580 -27.84 -3.51 -25.96
N ARG A 581 -26.60 -3.09 -25.74
CA ARG A 581 -25.94 -3.25 -24.45
C ARG A 581 -26.55 -2.37 -23.36
N ARG A 582 -26.92 -1.12 -23.68
CA ARG A 582 -27.62 -0.24 -22.73
C ARG A 582 -29.00 -0.80 -22.38
N TRP A 583 -29.76 -1.24 -23.38
CA TRP A 583 -31.05 -1.90 -23.19
C TRP A 583 -30.91 -3.12 -22.27
N HIS A 584 -29.92 -3.97 -22.55
CA HIS A 584 -29.61 -5.14 -21.72
C HIS A 584 -29.18 -4.74 -20.30
N ARG A 585 -28.38 -3.66 -20.15
CA ARG A 585 -28.00 -3.09 -18.85
C ARG A 585 -29.16 -2.42 -18.12
N GLN A 586 -30.20 -1.93 -18.78
CA GLN A 586 -31.37 -1.34 -18.12
C GLN A 586 -32.32 -2.43 -17.65
N ARG A 587 -32.45 -3.51 -18.43
CA ARG A 587 -33.31 -4.65 -18.12
C ARG A 587 -32.73 -5.52 -17.00
N CYS A 588 -31.42 -5.76 -17.03
CA CYS A 588 -30.78 -6.73 -16.16
C CYS A 588 -29.87 -6.01 -15.11
N GLY A 589 -29.33 -4.83 -15.47
CA GLY A 589 -28.54 -3.93 -14.61
C GLY A 589 -27.03 -3.92 -14.94
N LYS A 590 -26.25 -3.06 -14.26
CA LYS A 590 -24.88 -2.66 -14.68
C LYS A 590 -23.80 -3.76 -14.59
N LYS A 591 -24.01 -4.84 -13.84
CA LYS A 591 -23.01 -5.89 -13.56
C LYS A 591 -23.49 -7.27 -14.02
N CYS A 592 -24.14 -7.34 -15.18
CA CYS A 592 -24.67 -8.61 -15.69
C CYS A 592 -23.57 -9.47 -16.24
N PRO A 593 -23.45 -10.75 -15.84
CA PRO A 593 -22.58 -11.68 -16.55
C PRO A 593 -22.95 -11.70 -18.04
N ASP A 594 -24.24 -11.59 -18.39
CA ASP A 594 -24.71 -11.60 -19.77
C ASP A 594 -24.58 -10.25 -20.50
N THR A 595 -24.33 -9.14 -19.79
CA THR A 595 -23.88 -7.90 -20.45
C THR A 595 -22.47 -8.02 -21.05
N HIS A 596 -21.78 -9.15 -20.85
CA HIS A 596 -20.58 -9.54 -21.59
C HIS A 596 -20.91 -10.37 -22.85
N GLN A 597 -22.11 -10.96 -22.97
CA GLN A 597 -22.57 -11.61 -24.21
C GLN A 597 -22.76 -10.59 -25.33
N ILE A 598 -23.11 -9.34 -25.00
CA ILE A 598 -23.01 -8.20 -25.92
C ILE A 598 -21.65 -7.51 -25.66
N PRO A 599 -20.63 -7.75 -26.51
CA PRO A 599 -19.26 -7.33 -26.24
C PRO A 599 -19.10 -5.80 -26.25
N LEU A 600 -17.98 -5.31 -25.71
CA LEU A 600 -17.63 -3.87 -25.84
C LEU A 600 -17.27 -3.60 -27.29
N LYS A 601 -17.69 -2.47 -27.85
CA LYS A 601 -17.20 -2.05 -29.17
C LYS A 601 -15.67 -1.99 -29.24
N ALA A 602 -15.01 -1.75 -28.11
CA ALA A 602 -13.55 -1.77 -27.99
C ALA A 602 -12.93 -3.18 -27.96
N SER A 603 -13.67 -4.21 -27.53
CA SER A 603 -13.20 -5.60 -27.53
C SER A 603 -13.35 -6.28 -28.90
N VAL A 604 -14.10 -5.67 -29.83
CA VAL A 604 -14.34 -6.21 -31.17
C VAL A 604 -13.73 -5.30 -32.22
N LYS A 605 -12.52 -5.62 -32.70
CA LYS A 605 -11.67 -4.66 -33.42
C LYS A 605 -11.98 -4.50 -34.92
N ASN A 606 -12.52 -5.52 -35.59
CA ASN A 606 -12.78 -5.47 -37.02
C ASN A 606 -14.29 -5.44 -37.34
N LYS A 607 -14.66 -4.93 -38.52
CA LYS A 607 -16.06 -4.71 -38.93
C LYS A 607 -16.88 -6.01 -38.96
N GLN A 608 -16.27 -7.10 -39.42
CA GLN A 608 -16.92 -8.40 -39.56
C GLN A 608 -17.34 -8.98 -38.20
N LEU A 609 -16.42 -9.00 -37.24
CA LEU A 609 -16.69 -9.44 -35.87
C LEU A 609 -17.71 -8.54 -35.16
N LYS A 610 -17.70 -7.21 -35.44
CA LYS A 610 -18.70 -6.29 -34.89
C LYS A 610 -20.10 -6.60 -35.41
N LEU A 611 -20.21 -6.94 -36.69
CA LEU A 611 -21.47 -7.33 -37.31
C LEU A 611 -21.99 -8.67 -36.77
N GLU A 612 -21.10 -9.64 -36.56
CA GLU A 612 -21.42 -10.92 -35.92
C GLU A 612 -21.92 -10.72 -34.48
N ALA A 613 -21.22 -9.89 -33.70
CA ALA A 613 -21.63 -9.51 -32.36
C ALA A 613 -22.99 -8.79 -32.34
N LEU A 614 -23.23 -7.88 -33.29
CA LEU A 614 -24.51 -7.18 -33.41
C LEU A 614 -25.64 -8.13 -33.81
N THR A 615 -25.37 -9.07 -34.72
CA THR A 615 -26.31 -10.10 -35.15
C THR A 615 -26.75 -10.96 -33.95
N ALA A 616 -25.79 -11.44 -33.16
CA ALA A 616 -26.07 -12.19 -31.93
C ALA A 616 -26.87 -11.35 -30.91
N ALA A 617 -26.55 -10.06 -30.76
CA ALA A 617 -27.27 -9.15 -29.87
C ALA A 617 -28.72 -8.90 -30.33
N VAL A 618 -28.97 -8.80 -31.64
CA VAL A 618 -30.30 -8.65 -32.24
C VAL A 618 -31.12 -9.93 -32.08
N GLU A 619 -30.52 -11.09 -32.30
CA GLU A 619 -31.15 -12.40 -32.08
C GLU A 619 -31.53 -12.58 -30.61
N TYR A 620 -30.63 -12.23 -29.70
CA TYR A 620 -30.90 -12.22 -28.26
C TYR A 620 -32.06 -11.28 -27.91
N TYR A 621 -32.05 -10.05 -28.43
CA TYR A 621 -33.12 -9.07 -28.25
C TYR A 621 -34.48 -9.61 -28.73
N ARG A 622 -34.52 -10.26 -29.90
CA ARG A 622 -35.74 -10.88 -30.46
C ARG A 622 -36.24 -12.04 -29.61
N SER A 623 -35.33 -12.93 -29.18
CA SER A 623 -35.65 -14.08 -28.34
C SER A 623 -36.17 -13.69 -26.94
N SER A 624 -35.82 -12.49 -26.47
CA SER A 624 -36.23 -11.96 -25.16
C SER A 624 -37.67 -11.41 -25.11
N GLY A 625 -38.45 -11.57 -26.18
CA GLY A 625 -39.87 -11.19 -26.25
C GLY A 625 -40.14 -9.68 -26.29
N ALA A 626 -39.10 -8.83 -26.36
CA ALA A 626 -39.23 -7.37 -26.35
C ALA A 626 -39.74 -6.77 -27.68
N ALA A 627 -39.97 -7.60 -28.70
CA ALA A 627 -40.51 -7.19 -30.00
C ALA A 627 -42.03 -6.89 -29.97
N CYS A 628 -42.70 -7.07 -28.83
CA CYS A 628 -44.12 -6.80 -28.65
C CYS A 628 -44.37 -5.86 -27.45
N ASP A 629 -43.88 -4.62 -27.49
CA ASP A 629 -44.45 -3.55 -26.66
C ASP A 629 -44.27 -2.17 -27.33
N PRO A 630 -45.27 -1.65 -28.06
CA PRO A 630 -45.23 -0.32 -28.64
C PRO A 630 -45.87 0.68 -27.67
N GLY A 631 -45.12 1.19 -26.69
CA GLY A 631 -45.57 2.37 -25.96
C GLY A 631 -44.97 2.57 -24.58
N VAL A 632 -43.96 3.44 -24.48
CA VAL A 632 -43.85 4.34 -23.33
C VAL A 632 -43.52 5.73 -23.87
N GLY A 633 -44.59 6.47 -24.19
CA GLY A 633 -44.55 7.91 -24.35
C GLY A 633 -44.61 8.60 -22.99
N SER A 634 -43.84 9.69 -22.86
CA SER A 634 -44.13 10.89 -22.08
C SER A 634 -44.88 10.71 -20.74
N ALA A 635 -44.14 10.79 -19.64
CA ALA A 635 -44.68 11.28 -18.37
C ALA A 635 -43.68 12.25 -17.72
N THR A 636 -43.97 13.54 -17.88
CA THR A 636 -43.49 14.62 -17.03
C THR A 636 -44.09 14.49 -15.63
N GLU A 637 -43.26 14.29 -14.61
CA GLU A 637 -43.63 14.60 -13.22
C GLU A 637 -42.53 15.46 -12.59
N THR A 638 -42.95 16.63 -12.14
CA THR A 638 -42.22 17.60 -11.32
C THR A 638 -41.97 17.06 -9.90
N PRO A 639 -40.88 17.46 -9.23
CA PRO A 639 -40.54 16.95 -7.91
C PRO A 639 -41.30 17.69 -6.80
N GLU A 640 -42.05 16.96 -5.97
CA GLU A 640 -42.51 17.44 -4.66
C GLU A 640 -41.38 17.31 -3.62
N GLU A 641 -41.04 18.43 -3.00
CA GLU A 641 -40.25 18.50 -1.78
C GLU A 641 -41.01 17.87 -0.60
N THR A 642 -40.44 16.85 0.05
CA THR A 642 -40.72 16.58 1.47
C THR A 642 -39.46 16.15 2.23
N SER A 643 -39.01 17.09 3.07
CA SER A 643 -38.43 16.95 4.42
C SER A 643 -37.53 15.75 4.76
N ALA A 644 -36.26 16.11 5.00
CA ALA A 644 -35.43 15.73 6.15
C ALA A 644 -35.73 14.38 6.84
N SER A 645 -34.93 13.37 6.52
CA SER A 645 -34.58 12.32 7.48
C SER A 645 -33.05 12.18 7.56
N VAL A 646 -32.59 12.03 8.79
CA VAL A 646 -31.21 12.05 9.26
C VAL A 646 -30.40 10.96 8.54
N ARG A 647 -29.33 11.36 7.85
CA ARG A 647 -28.38 10.44 7.21
C ARG A 647 -27.59 9.66 8.26
N ASP A 648 -27.80 8.36 8.26
CA ASP A 648 -26.96 7.36 8.92
C ASP A 648 -25.77 7.04 7.99
N ASP A 649 -24.81 7.98 7.91
CA ASP A 649 -23.69 7.97 6.96
C ASP A 649 -22.50 7.06 7.37
N PHE A 650 -22.71 6.03 8.21
CA PHE A 650 -21.59 5.25 8.79
C PHE A 650 -21.47 3.79 8.29
N LEU A 651 -22.31 3.31 7.37
CA LEU A 651 -22.38 1.86 7.06
C LEU A 651 -22.32 1.45 5.58
N THR A 652 -22.06 2.35 4.62
CA THR A 652 -22.19 2.00 3.18
C THR A 652 -20.91 2.01 2.34
N SER A 653 -19.72 2.20 2.93
CA SER A 653 -18.47 1.94 2.19
C SER A 653 -17.92 0.56 2.55
N GLU A 654 -18.24 -0.44 1.73
CA GLU A 654 -17.46 -1.68 1.70
C GLU A 654 -16.00 -1.34 1.40
N MET A 655 -15.14 -1.38 2.44
CA MET A 655 -13.70 -1.37 2.25
C MET A 655 -13.31 -2.66 1.53
N THR A 656 -12.81 -2.52 0.31
CA THR A 656 -12.21 -3.62 -0.42
C THR A 656 -10.84 -3.96 0.18
N LEU A 657 -10.33 -5.17 -0.10
CA LEU A 657 -8.98 -5.58 0.32
C LEU A 657 -7.87 -4.67 -0.26
N ASP A 658 -8.19 -3.89 -1.31
CA ASP A 658 -7.32 -2.90 -1.92
C ASP A 658 -7.40 -1.53 -1.21
N ASP A 659 -8.51 -1.21 -0.53
CA ASP A 659 -8.67 0.04 0.23
C ASP A 659 -7.87 0.04 1.55
N LEU A 660 -7.48 -1.14 2.05
CA LEU A 660 -6.66 -1.31 3.25
C LEU A 660 -5.19 -0.86 3.05
N VAL A 661 -4.75 -0.60 1.82
CA VAL A 661 -3.40 -0.09 1.50
C VAL A 661 -3.29 1.43 1.70
N MET A 662 -4.42 2.13 1.85
CA MET A 662 -4.44 3.61 1.81
C MET A 662 -4.41 4.30 3.18
N TYR A 663 -4.28 3.56 4.28
CA TYR A 663 -4.12 4.13 5.62
C TYR A 663 -2.93 3.48 6.34
N GLY A 664 -1.74 3.96 6.00
CA GLY A 664 -0.55 3.95 6.86
C GLY A 664 -0.48 5.23 7.68
#